data_AF-A0AA39I9M2-F1
#
_entry.id   AF-A0AA39I9M2-F1
#
_cell.length_a   1.000
_cell.length_b   1.000
_cell.length_c   1.000
_cell.angle_alpha   90.00
_cell.angle_beta   90.00
_cell.angle_gamma   90.00
#
_symmetry.space_group_name_H-M   'P 1'
#
loop_
_entity.id
_entity.type
_entity.pdbx_description
1 polymer ?
#
loop_
_entity_poly.entity_id
_entity_poly.type
_entity_poly.pdbx_seq_one_letter_code
_entity_poly.pdbx_strand_id
1 'polypeptide(L)'
;MDQSTRMPRYFFCSFVALTLAVCSATPSLDLCANPPEGSSIRADIPPFMLFGSDPVARINVSEPLCVFLVSSIRHDLSNFTFASVFSNGTCQSTKASEFAHVNASIFSDAVSYGMYCFDDATESILLDRNNLYNGLGPLSTRLRDTIFLFQRKKGACKNGNVYYQVLIDDPSKIGASSDCPAVILTATGTPQMDGLSMKGNTNCPLNVMSRFYSSLNNLRIDVKTVQNGLRHLENNEILSYVSSNPPADGTQFLRNAIMITPNSTDWTWLMQLEIENADQDGSVTCLLNQHLSEKSSGLIESDPYGPEEFHYTFTFSYDNPQMTFSIEEYDRECIDLTFIRTYHDGTQSKTSNPNGSFVLVDFEDITIVFHRTDPVKCASHGVTIRYTLTDAPPPNPTDAPLPDSCTPPSPGAAIDPDLPFMLFGKDNVSHIVLNEPVCLFVHSNDRVNMSTFTITAVYTNGSCSSVGWGDLQNTEKYCFDDSTTMLMLNRGSIFAGLREGSMEWRSSVFLFLAKAKLTGECEDGNVVKLTYLSEIRASADCPSFVLFLAGYDYFTTICPAWGFDYETTTIPANVEVDLYTVQNGLVPVINPHIDKYTHHRQPPTEIFLRNAVMVTTNSTGKRLPLNHKIFASDETNLQRCTLDNYVRPQNFTTLISSDPYGVEEFDYVVKALTTHDTITVDIEPYSDLCIELIFVSTNPKRPASSLTNPHGSVVFSNFSQVRIMFSRKSHIGCSLYSPINMRLSAVAGVTTTTSSTSSSAVLSCPEELFTNEVNPEKRSVRY
;
A
#
# COMPACT_ATOMS: atom_id res chain seq x y z
N MET A 1 26.22 -55.47 7.45
CA MET A 1 27.38 -54.85 6.78
C MET A 1 27.33 -53.36 7.09
N ASP A 2 28.49 -52.78 7.43
CA ASP A 2 28.79 -51.42 7.90
C ASP A 2 28.15 -50.94 9.21
N GLN A 3 28.88 -50.82 10.34
CA GLN A 3 30.08 -50.03 10.69
C GLN A 3 29.84 -48.52 10.91
N SER A 4 29.41 -48.20 12.13
CA SER A 4 30.09 -47.29 13.09
C SER A 4 31.22 -46.41 12.53
N THR A 5 31.10 -45.08 12.66
CA THR A 5 32.24 -44.22 13.02
C THR A 5 31.78 -43.03 13.89
N ARG A 6 32.49 -42.91 15.02
CA ARG A 6 32.35 -41.88 16.07
C ARG A 6 33.14 -40.62 15.67
N MET A 7 32.63 -39.45 16.04
CA MET A 7 33.36 -38.17 16.01
C MET A 7 34.55 -38.17 16.99
N PRO A 8 35.71 -37.55 16.64
CA PRO A 8 36.80 -37.38 17.59
C PRO A 8 36.65 -36.10 18.42
N ARG A 9 36.95 -36.25 19.70
CA ARG A 9 37.22 -35.16 20.65
C ARG A 9 38.59 -34.55 20.32
N TYR A 10 38.65 -33.23 20.10
CA TYR A 10 39.91 -32.51 20.04
C TYR A 10 40.33 -32.00 21.42
N PHE A 11 41.63 -32.17 21.66
CA PHE A 11 42.43 -31.83 22.82
C PHE A 11 42.50 -30.31 23.06
N PHE A 12 42.43 -29.91 24.34
CA PHE A 12 42.91 -28.62 24.82
C PHE A 12 44.45 -28.64 24.87
N CYS A 13 45.11 -27.77 24.10
CA CYS A 13 46.52 -27.41 24.30
C CYS A 13 46.58 -25.99 24.85
N SER A 14 47.00 -25.86 26.11
CA SER A 14 47.37 -24.60 26.75
C SER A 14 48.66 -24.06 26.13
N PHE A 15 48.61 -22.90 25.47
CA PHE A 15 49.80 -22.10 25.19
C PHE A 15 49.99 -21.07 26.31
N VAL A 16 51.13 -21.19 27.00
CA VAL A 16 51.66 -20.16 27.89
C VAL A 16 52.24 -19.05 27.00
N ALA A 17 51.54 -17.93 26.91
CA ALA A 17 52.05 -16.73 26.24
C ALA A 17 52.89 -15.91 27.23
N LEU A 18 54.17 -15.77 26.89
CA LEU A 18 55.15 -14.93 27.55
C LEU A 18 54.81 -13.45 27.26
N THR A 19 54.36 -12.71 28.26
CA THR A 19 54.11 -11.25 28.18
C THR A 19 55.44 -10.50 28.11
N LEU A 20 55.90 -10.20 26.90
CA LEU A 20 56.86 -9.11 26.67
C LEU A 20 56.07 -7.80 26.60
N ALA A 21 56.16 -7.02 27.67
CA ALA A 21 55.68 -5.65 27.72
C ALA A 21 56.52 -4.78 26.77
N VAL A 22 56.10 -4.69 25.51
CA VAL A 22 56.52 -3.61 24.63
C VAL A 22 55.75 -2.38 25.08
N CYS A 23 56.45 -1.43 25.70
CA CYS A 23 55.96 -0.06 25.85
C CYS A 23 55.80 0.54 24.46
N SER A 24 54.63 0.35 23.85
CA SER A 24 54.17 1.18 22.74
C SER A 24 53.78 2.53 23.33
N ALA A 25 54.76 3.40 23.52
CA ALA A 25 54.48 4.83 23.54
C ALA A 25 54.02 5.18 22.13
N THR A 26 52.71 5.08 21.87
CA THR A 26 52.11 5.74 20.72
C THR A 26 52.35 7.23 20.91
N PRO A 27 53.12 7.90 20.05
CA PRO A 27 53.16 9.35 20.08
C PRO A 27 51.72 9.80 19.82
N SER A 28 51.09 10.43 20.81
CA SER A 28 49.94 11.28 20.53
C SER A 28 50.49 12.37 19.61
N LEU A 29 50.31 12.20 18.31
CA LEU A 29 50.51 13.26 17.34
C LEU A 29 49.65 14.42 17.83
N ASP A 30 50.31 15.42 18.38
CA ASP A 30 49.69 16.67 18.75
C ASP A 30 49.23 17.33 17.44
N LEU A 31 47.98 17.07 17.08
CA LEU A 31 47.28 17.58 15.90
C LEU A 31 47.45 19.10 15.74
N CYS A 32 47.67 19.78 16.86
CA CYS A 32 47.82 21.21 16.97
C CYS A 32 49.26 21.66 16.64
N ALA A 33 50.25 20.80 16.91
CA ALA A 33 51.65 21.04 16.55
C ALA A 33 51.94 20.72 15.07
N ASN A 34 51.27 19.71 14.52
CA ASN A 34 51.40 19.28 13.13
C ASN A 34 50.01 19.09 12.51
N PRO A 35 49.35 20.17 12.05
CA PRO A 35 48.04 20.06 11.42
C PRO A 35 48.13 19.14 10.19
N PRO A 36 47.15 18.25 9.98
CA PRO A 36 47.15 17.36 8.84
C PRO A 36 47.16 18.15 7.53
N GLU A 37 47.86 17.62 6.53
CA GLU A 37 47.83 18.19 5.18
C GLU A 37 46.44 17.92 4.55
N GLY A 38 45.81 18.97 4.02
CA GLY A 38 44.52 18.86 3.37
C GLY A 38 43.90 20.21 3.02
N SER A 39 42.72 20.15 2.42
CA SER A 39 41.96 21.36 2.10
C SER A 39 41.40 22.01 3.37
N SER A 40 41.26 23.34 3.31
CA SER A 40 40.56 24.11 4.32
C SER A 40 39.26 24.64 3.75
N ILE A 41 38.17 24.46 4.49
CA ILE A 41 36.85 25.00 4.15
C ILE A 41 36.43 26.06 5.16
N ARG A 42 35.48 26.92 4.77
CA ARG A 42 34.78 27.81 5.68
C ARG A 42 33.38 27.29 5.93
N ALA A 43 32.98 27.24 7.18
CA ALA A 43 31.63 26.87 7.61
C ALA A 43 30.65 28.04 7.42
N ASP A 44 30.58 28.61 6.21
CA ASP A 44 29.88 29.89 5.99
C ASP A 44 28.35 29.76 6.17
N ILE A 45 27.76 28.56 5.96
CA ILE A 45 26.31 28.32 6.10
C ILE A 45 26.00 26.89 6.60
N PRO A 46 25.98 26.61 7.92
CA PRO A 46 25.44 25.36 8.46
C PRO A 46 23.89 25.29 8.34
N PRO A 47 23.29 24.10 8.17
CA PRO A 47 23.96 22.79 8.19
C PRO A 47 24.70 22.46 6.89
N PHE A 48 25.85 21.83 7.02
CA PHE A 48 26.58 21.20 5.91
C PHE A 48 27.11 19.83 6.34
N MET A 49 27.37 18.96 5.37
CA MET A 49 27.97 17.66 5.62
C MET A 49 29.35 17.52 5.01
N LEU A 50 30.12 16.55 5.50
CA LEU A 50 31.33 16.02 4.89
C LEU A 50 31.28 14.50 4.94
N PHE A 51 31.83 13.84 3.93
CA PHE A 51 32.14 12.42 4.04
C PHE A 51 33.44 12.23 4.80
N GLY A 52 33.59 11.12 5.52
CA GLY A 52 34.86 10.79 6.21
C GLY A 52 36.05 10.74 5.25
N SER A 53 35.80 10.39 3.99
CA SER A 53 36.80 10.34 2.93
C SER A 53 37.16 11.70 2.32
N ASP A 54 36.37 12.76 2.55
CA ASP A 54 36.62 14.08 2.00
C ASP A 54 37.95 14.65 2.54
N PRO A 55 38.86 15.18 1.70
CA PRO A 55 40.20 15.61 2.09
C PRO A 55 40.23 16.96 2.82
N VAL A 56 39.33 17.15 3.78
CA VAL A 56 39.27 18.34 4.65
C VAL A 56 40.12 18.10 5.88
N ALA A 57 41.15 18.94 6.06
CA ALA A 57 41.97 18.95 7.26
C ALA A 57 41.56 20.03 8.26
N ARG A 58 40.97 21.14 7.78
CA ARG A 58 40.59 22.29 8.62
C ARG A 58 39.25 22.89 8.20
N ILE A 59 38.37 23.08 9.17
CA ILE A 59 37.09 23.79 9.03
C ILE A 59 37.19 25.09 9.82
N ASN A 60 37.13 26.23 9.16
CA ASN A 60 37.09 27.52 9.86
C ASN A 60 35.65 27.81 10.27
N VAL A 61 35.45 28.16 11.53
CA VAL A 61 34.15 28.26 12.18
C VAL A 61 33.84 29.73 12.45
N SER A 62 32.66 30.18 12.01
CA SER A 62 32.16 31.54 12.25
C SER A 62 31.10 31.63 13.36
N GLU A 63 30.57 30.49 13.80
CA GLU A 63 29.53 30.38 14.82
C GLU A 63 29.61 29.03 15.54
N PRO A 64 29.12 28.87 16.79
CA PRO A 64 29.22 27.61 17.52
C PRO A 64 28.54 26.43 16.80
N LEU A 65 29.27 25.33 16.62
CA LEU A 65 28.82 24.14 15.89
C LEU A 65 28.76 22.90 16.78
N CYS A 66 27.91 21.96 16.40
CA CYS A 66 28.00 20.56 16.79
C CYS A 66 28.26 19.70 15.56
N VAL A 67 29.06 18.65 15.71
CA VAL A 67 29.22 17.58 14.73
C VAL A 67 28.37 16.40 15.14
N PHE A 68 27.57 15.91 14.19
CA PHE A 68 26.86 14.65 14.24
C PHE A 68 27.58 13.67 13.33
N LEU A 69 27.79 12.45 13.81
CA LEU A 69 28.51 11.41 13.10
C LEU A 69 27.58 10.23 12.91
N VAL A 70 27.45 9.75 11.69
CA VAL A 70 26.88 8.43 11.37
C VAL A 70 27.92 7.66 10.58
N SER A 71 28.22 6.43 11.00
CA SER A 71 29.22 5.60 10.33
C SER A 71 28.81 4.13 10.29
N SER A 72 29.17 3.42 9.24
CA SER A 72 29.17 1.95 9.24
C SER A 72 30.02 1.41 10.40
N ILE A 73 29.56 0.32 11.03
CA ILE A 73 30.27 -0.40 12.10
C ILE A 73 31.64 -0.96 11.69
N ARG A 74 31.97 -0.94 10.39
CA ARG A 74 33.24 -1.43 9.85
C ARG A 74 34.42 -0.51 10.16
N HIS A 75 34.17 0.73 10.54
CA HIS A 75 35.22 1.71 10.82
C HIS A 75 35.54 1.77 12.30
N ASP A 76 36.84 1.65 12.61
CA ASP A 76 37.35 2.00 13.93
C ASP A 76 37.34 3.53 14.08
N LEU A 77 36.33 4.03 14.79
CA LEU A 77 36.13 5.45 15.04
C LEU A 77 37.27 6.08 15.85
N SER A 78 38.15 5.31 16.47
CA SER A 78 39.33 5.86 17.16
C SER A 78 40.36 6.48 16.20
N ASN A 79 40.22 6.22 14.89
CA ASN A 79 41.02 6.84 13.84
C ASN A 79 40.57 8.26 13.46
N PHE A 80 39.36 8.67 13.87
CA PHE A 80 38.89 10.04 13.67
C PHE A 80 39.16 10.87 14.90
N THR A 81 39.92 11.94 14.73
CA THR A 81 40.20 12.90 15.81
C THR A 81 39.81 14.30 15.35
N PHE A 82 39.02 14.98 16.18
CA PHE A 82 38.65 16.37 16.02
C PHE A 82 39.45 17.21 17.01
N ALA A 83 40.07 18.30 16.56
CA ALA A 83 40.76 19.23 17.46
C ALA A 83 40.21 20.66 17.31
N SER A 84 39.66 21.21 18.39
CA SER A 84 39.21 22.59 18.49
C SER A 84 40.44 23.49 18.64
N VAL A 85 40.58 24.47 17.75
CA VAL A 85 41.63 25.51 17.82
C VAL A 85 40.97 26.82 18.24
N PHE A 86 41.49 27.41 19.31
CA PHE A 86 40.96 28.62 19.93
C PHE A 86 41.77 29.87 19.53
N SER A 87 41.16 31.04 19.68
CA SER A 87 41.77 32.35 19.39
C SER A 87 43.07 32.63 20.14
N ASN A 88 43.21 32.07 21.34
CA ASN A 88 44.41 32.16 22.17
C ASN A 88 45.52 31.18 21.75
N GLY A 89 45.33 30.42 20.67
CA GLY A 89 46.24 29.39 20.17
C GLY A 89 46.21 28.09 20.96
N THR A 90 45.39 27.96 22.00
CA THR A 90 45.20 26.67 22.68
C THR A 90 44.41 25.73 21.78
N CYS A 91 44.49 24.44 22.11
CA CYS A 91 43.90 23.40 21.30
C CYS A 91 43.43 22.23 22.17
N GLN A 92 42.27 21.67 21.84
CA GLN A 92 41.69 20.53 22.55
C GLN A 92 41.23 19.48 21.55
N SER A 93 41.74 18.25 21.69
CA SER A 93 41.38 17.12 20.84
C SER A 93 40.38 16.18 21.52
N THR A 94 39.44 15.66 20.73
CA THR A 94 38.52 14.58 21.10
C THR A 94 38.43 13.58 19.96
N LYS A 95 38.45 12.28 20.28
CA LYS A 95 38.26 11.23 19.29
C LYS A 95 36.77 10.96 19.05
N ALA A 96 36.42 10.54 17.83
CA ALA A 96 35.05 10.14 17.52
C ALA A 96 34.54 9.01 18.42
N SER A 97 35.40 8.05 18.76
CA SER A 97 35.08 6.96 19.69
C SER A 97 34.70 7.40 21.11
N GLU A 98 34.96 8.65 21.49
CA GLU A 98 34.62 9.18 22.84
C GLU A 98 33.18 9.69 22.92
N PHE A 99 32.58 10.07 21.79
CA PHE A 99 31.22 10.62 21.74
C PHE A 99 30.28 9.86 20.81
N ALA A 100 30.81 8.96 19.98
CA ALA A 100 30.04 8.01 19.23
C ALA A 100 29.74 6.79 20.09
N HIS A 101 28.49 6.39 20.09
CA HIS A 101 28.00 5.20 20.74
C HIS A 101 27.55 4.21 19.67
N VAL A 102 27.86 2.94 19.91
CA VAL A 102 27.13 1.84 19.28
C VAL A 102 25.92 1.62 20.18
N ASN A 103 24.69 1.76 19.68
CA ASN A 103 23.54 1.39 20.49
C ASN A 103 23.62 -0.14 20.61
N ALA A 104 23.82 -0.66 21.81
CA ALA A 104 24.01 -2.10 22.06
C ALA A 104 22.70 -2.72 22.59
N SER A 105 21.65 -2.69 21.77
CA SER A 105 20.51 -3.58 21.82
C SER A 105 20.87 -4.96 21.24
N ILE A 106 20.17 -6.00 21.71
CA ILE A 106 20.42 -7.42 21.39
C ILE A 106 20.14 -7.74 19.90
N PHE A 107 19.57 -6.76 19.16
CA PHE A 107 19.30 -6.79 17.72
C PHE A 107 19.91 -5.59 16.95
N SER A 108 20.82 -4.81 17.55
CA SER A 108 21.27 -3.50 17.02
C SER A 108 22.80 -3.45 16.79
N ASP A 109 23.39 -2.67 15.89
CA ASP A 109 22.97 -1.66 14.91
C ASP A 109 23.80 -1.87 13.64
N ALA A 110 23.33 -1.35 12.50
CA ALA A 110 24.11 -1.26 11.27
C ALA A 110 25.15 -0.12 11.31
N VAL A 111 24.98 0.83 12.24
CA VAL A 111 25.70 2.11 12.29
C VAL A 111 26.16 2.49 13.70
N SER A 112 27.31 3.16 13.79
CA SER A 112 27.73 3.94 14.95
C SER A 112 27.24 5.38 14.81
N TYR A 113 26.69 5.96 15.88
CA TYR A 113 26.20 7.35 15.89
C TYR A 113 26.74 8.15 17.07
N GLY A 114 27.05 9.43 16.87
CA GLY A 114 27.54 10.31 17.93
C GLY A 114 27.26 11.79 17.69
N MET A 115 27.29 12.57 18.77
CA MET A 115 27.21 14.03 18.72
C MET A 115 28.28 14.64 19.62
N TYR A 116 29.01 15.63 19.10
CA TYR A 116 29.94 16.45 19.87
C TYR A 116 29.73 17.93 19.57
N CYS A 117 29.54 18.75 20.60
CA CYS A 117 29.40 20.19 20.45
C CYS A 117 30.71 20.88 20.83
N PHE A 118 31.23 21.67 19.90
CA PHE A 118 32.44 22.44 20.11
C PHE A 118 32.16 23.61 21.07
N ASP A 119 33.22 24.10 21.70
CA ASP A 119 33.15 25.27 22.55
C ASP A 119 32.90 26.53 21.71
N ASP A 120 32.17 27.49 22.26
CA ASP A 120 31.74 28.69 21.55
C ASP A 120 32.93 29.58 21.12
N ALA A 121 34.10 29.44 21.74
CA ALA A 121 35.34 30.13 21.40
C ALA A 121 36.19 29.42 20.32
N THR A 122 35.70 28.30 19.76
CA THR A 122 36.40 27.57 18.70
C THR A 122 36.43 28.39 17.41
N GLU A 123 37.62 28.69 16.89
CA GLU A 123 37.79 29.41 15.62
C GLU A 123 37.96 28.46 14.43
N SER A 124 38.56 27.30 14.66
CA SER A 124 38.66 26.26 13.64
C SER A 124 38.67 24.87 14.24
N ILE A 125 38.23 23.89 13.45
CA ILE A 125 38.24 22.47 13.79
C ILE A 125 39.23 21.80 12.86
N LEU A 126 40.23 21.12 13.42
CA LEU A 126 41.12 20.24 12.69
C LEU A 126 40.54 18.82 12.67
N LEU A 127 40.62 18.14 11.54
CA LEU A 127 40.15 16.77 11.36
C LEU A 127 41.31 15.88 10.92
N ASP A 128 41.66 14.90 11.74
CA ASP A 128 42.54 13.79 11.37
C ASP A 128 41.73 12.50 11.24
N ARG A 129 42.11 11.70 10.25
CA ARG A 129 41.50 10.42 9.85
C ARG A 129 42.51 9.28 9.82
N ASN A 130 43.73 9.50 10.30
CA ASN A 130 44.80 8.50 10.42
C ASN A 130 44.97 7.62 9.17
N ASN A 131 44.94 8.25 7.98
CA ASN A 131 45.07 7.58 6.67
C ASN A 131 44.00 6.50 6.35
N LEU A 132 42.86 6.48 7.06
CA LEU A 132 41.82 5.45 6.94
C LEU A 132 41.28 5.25 5.51
N TYR A 133 41.29 6.31 4.71
CA TYR A 133 40.79 6.32 3.32
C TYR A 133 41.90 6.44 2.26
N ASN A 134 43.18 6.32 2.66
CA ASN A 134 44.28 6.42 1.71
C ASN A 134 44.22 5.28 0.68
N GLY A 135 44.37 5.64 -0.60
CA GLY A 135 44.38 4.69 -1.71
C GLY A 135 42.98 4.22 -2.16
N LEU A 136 41.90 4.73 -1.58
CA LEU A 136 40.56 4.47 -2.08
C LEU A 136 40.29 5.34 -3.32
N GLY A 137 39.88 4.69 -4.41
CA GLY A 137 39.43 5.39 -5.62
C GLY A 137 38.02 5.96 -5.45
N PRO A 138 37.58 6.86 -6.35
CA PRO A 138 36.26 7.52 -6.34
C PRO A 138 35.06 6.56 -6.43
N LEU A 139 35.29 5.33 -6.91
CA LEU A 139 34.28 4.27 -7.00
C LEU A 139 34.24 3.35 -5.77
N SER A 140 35.07 3.61 -4.76
CA SER A 140 35.12 2.78 -3.57
C SER A 140 33.82 2.89 -2.79
N THR A 141 33.23 1.74 -2.49
CA THR A 141 32.02 1.59 -1.67
C THR A 141 32.16 2.31 -0.32
N ARG A 142 33.39 2.38 0.18
CA ARG A 142 33.72 2.89 1.52
C ARG A 142 33.79 4.40 1.64
N LEU A 143 33.66 5.15 0.54
CA LEU A 143 33.88 6.60 0.60
C LEU A 143 32.81 7.35 1.39
N ARG A 144 31.59 6.82 1.46
CA ARG A 144 30.45 7.46 2.10
C ARG A 144 29.91 6.68 3.29
N ASP A 145 30.70 5.72 3.78
CA ASP A 145 30.39 4.90 4.94
C ASP A 145 30.43 5.69 6.24
N THR A 146 30.97 6.92 6.23
CA THR A 146 30.97 7.84 7.37
C THR A 146 30.56 9.22 6.89
N ILE A 147 29.58 9.81 7.58
CA ILE A 147 29.06 11.16 7.33
C ILE A 147 29.24 11.99 8.60
N PHE A 148 29.81 13.17 8.44
CA PHE A 148 29.87 14.22 9.45
C PHE A 148 28.91 15.33 9.07
N LEU A 149 27.88 15.56 9.87
CA LEU A 149 26.96 16.69 9.73
C LEU A 149 27.36 17.77 10.75
N PHE A 150 27.71 18.95 10.26
CA PHE A 150 27.98 20.12 11.08
C PHE A 150 26.75 21.01 11.11
N GLN A 151 26.21 21.26 12.30
CA GLN A 151 25.00 22.05 12.51
C GLN A 151 25.24 23.10 13.59
N ARG A 152 24.51 24.22 13.51
CA ARG A 152 24.54 25.25 14.55
C ARG A 152 24.14 24.67 15.90
N LYS A 153 24.84 25.09 16.96
CA LYS A 153 24.46 24.80 18.34
C LYS A 153 23.20 25.59 18.72
N LYS A 154 22.02 25.08 18.34
CA LYS A 154 20.71 25.68 18.67
C LYS A 154 20.09 25.01 19.88
N GLY A 155 19.77 25.80 20.92
CA GLY A 155 19.25 25.29 22.20
C GLY A 155 17.84 24.68 22.16
N ALA A 156 17.01 25.02 21.17
CA ALA A 156 15.63 24.49 21.07
C ALA A 156 15.54 23.11 20.40
N CYS A 157 16.56 22.69 19.64
CA CYS A 157 16.58 21.42 18.93
C CYS A 157 17.16 20.31 19.81
N LYS A 158 16.30 19.46 20.39
CA LYS A 158 16.76 18.28 21.11
C LYS A 158 17.62 17.41 20.17
N ASN A 159 18.90 17.26 20.50
CA ASN A 159 19.88 16.50 19.72
C ASN A 159 19.96 16.89 18.23
N GLY A 160 19.75 18.17 17.90
CA GLY A 160 19.82 18.67 16.50
C GLY A 160 18.70 18.22 15.56
N ASN A 161 17.75 17.40 16.05
CA ASN A 161 16.71 16.74 15.26
C ASN A 161 17.27 15.88 14.10
N VAL A 162 18.31 15.10 14.41
CA VAL A 162 18.99 14.21 13.47
C VAL A 162 18.42 12.80 13.55
N TYR A 163 18.05 12.25 12.41
CA TYR A 163 17.61 10.88 12.21
C TYR A 163 18.66 10.12 11.40
N TYR A 164 18.73 8.82 11.61
CA TYR A 164 19.67 7.94 10.93
C TYR A 164 19.09 6.54 10.84
N GLN A 165 19.73 5.69 10.03
CA GLN A 165 19.31 4.32 9.83
C GLN A 165 19.29 3.50 11.14
N VAL A 166 18.20 2.75 11.35
CA VAL A 166 18.07 1.75 12.41
C VAL A 166 17.87 0.37 11.76
N LEU A 167 18.37 -0.70 12.36
CA LEU A 167 18.38 -2.07 11.78
C LEU A 167 17.00 -2.71 11.58
N ILE A 168 15.96 -2.19 12.24
CA ILE A 168 14.60 -2.71 12.16
C ILE A 168 13.87 -1.89 11.11
N ASP A 169 13.22 -2.55 10.16
CA ASP A 169 12.42 -1.99 9.04
C ASP A 169 11.20 -1.17 9.49
N ASP A 170 11.18 -0.66 10.73
CA ASP A 170 10.14 0.25 11.19
C ASP A 170 10.45 1.66 10.67
N PRO A 171 9.56 2.24 9.84
CA PRO A 171 9.73 3.60 9.33
C PRO A 171 9.87 4.60 10.48
N SER A 172 10.87 5.47 10.40
CA SER A 172 11.09 6.53 11.39
C SER A 172 10.00 7.59 11.29
N LYS A 173 9.33 7.90 12.40
CA LYS A 173 8.39 9.04 12.45
C LYS A 173 9.16 10.35 12.46
N ILE A 174 8.99 11.15 11.41
CA ILE A 174 9.70 12.41 11.24
C ILE A 174 8.87 13.56 11.80
N GLY A 175 9.43 14.26 12.78
CA GLY A 175 8.86 15.47 13.36
C GLY A 175 9.81 16.65 13.18
N ALA A 176 9.29 17.82 12.85
CA ALA A 176 10.11 19.02 12.64
C ALA A 176 9.31 20.30 12.85
N SER A 177 10.03 21.42 12.93
CA SER A 177 9.51 22.78 12.77
C SER A 177 10.45 23.60 11.88
N SER A 178 10.03 24.80 11.47
CA SER A 178 10.84 25.72 10.67
C SER A 178 12.13 26.14 11.39
N ASP A 179 12.10 26.20 12.72
CA ASP A 179 13.27 26.52 13.55
C ASP A 179 14.18 25.32 13.80
N CYS A 180 13.61 24.12 13.70
CA CYS A 180 14.22 22.84 13.98
C CYS A 180 13.92 21.79 12.90
N PRO A 181 14.52 21.95 11.69
CA PRO A 181 14.30 21.02 10.60
C PRO A 181 14.81 19.63 10.96
N ALA A 182 14.19 18.58 10.43
CA ALA A 182 14.69 17.23 10.58
C ALA A 182 15.83 17.01 9.58
N VAL A 183 16.96 16.46 10.05
CA VAL A 183 18.08 16.09 9.18
C VAL A 183 18.24 14.58 9.20
N ILE A 184 18.19 13.96 8.04
CA ILE A 184 18.27 12.51 7.88
C ILE A 184 19.64 12.17 7.32
N LEU A 185 20.32 11.21 7.93
CA LEU A 185 21.65 10.76 7.55
C LEU A 185 21.64 9.26 7.20
N THR A 186 22.09 8.96 5.99
CA THR A 186 22.07 7.61 5.39
C THR A 186 23.48 7.25 4.97
N ALA A 187 24.26 6.69 5.90
CA ALA A 187 25.60 6.18 5.59
C ALA A 187 25.49 4.95 4.69
N THR A 188 26.49 4.75 3.82
CA THR A 188 26.59 3.56 2.99
C THR A 188 27.36 2.45 3.69
N GLY A 189 27.40 1.28 3.06
CA GLY A 189 28.23 0.20 3.55
C GLY A 189 27.79 -0.31 4.91
N THR A 190 26.53 -0.10 5.27
CA THR A 190 25.91 -0.55 6.51
C THR A 190 25.23 -1.91 6.23
N PRO A 191 25.37 -2.90 7.13
CA PRO A 191 24.63 -4.16 7.00
C PRO A 191 23.14 -3.92 7.28
N GLN A 192 22.24 -4.47 6.46
CA GLN A 192 20.79 -4.25 6.62
C GLN A 192 20.05 -5.58 6.77
N MET A 193 18.89 -5.57 7.41
CA MET A 193 18.00 -6.72 7.38
C MET A 193 16.95 -6.50 6.31
N ASP A 194 16.61 -7.57 5.59
CA ASP A 194 15.39 -7.68 4.81
C ASP A 194 14.66 -8.92 5.34
N GLY A 195 13.62 -8.67 6.14
CA GLY A 195 12.95 -9.68 6.94
C GLY A 195 13.89 -10.35 7.95
N LEU A 196 14.27 -11.61 7.69
CA LEU A 196 15.21 -12.39 8.52
C LEU A 196 16.59 -12.58 7.89
N SER A 197 16.83 -11.97 6.73
CA SER A 197 18.08 -12.11 5.97
C SER A 197 18.93 -10.84 6.07
N MET A 198 20.26 -10.98 6.16
CA MET A 198 21.14 -9.81 6.06
C MET A 198 21.41 -9.49 4.59
N LYS A 199 21.00 -8.30 4.14
CA LYS A 199 21.42 -7.75 2.86
C LYS A 199 22.91 -7.41 2.90
N GLY A 200 23.56 -7.60 1.75
CA GLY A 200 24.94 -7.20 1.55
C GLY A 200 25.08 -5.68 1.72
N ASN A 201 26.30 -5.23 2.04
CA ASN A 201 26.58 -3.82 2.20
C ASN A 201 26.54 -3.13 0.83
N THR A 202 25.60 -2.22 0.63
CA THR A 202 25.42 -1.49 -0.64
C THR A 202 25.84 -0.03 -0.55
N ASN A 203 26.00 0.60 -1.71
CA ASN A 203 26.37 2.00 -1.89
C ASN A 203 25.18 2.89 -2.21
N CYS A 204 23.96 2.42 -1.98
CA CYS A 204 22.79 3.08 -2.54
C CYS A 204 22.00 3.77 -1.43
N PRO A 205 22.40 4.94 -0.91
CA PRO A 205 21.74 5.55 0.24
C PRO A 205 20.29 5.89 -0.11
N LEU A 206 19.33 5.13 0.40
CA LEU A 206 17.94 5.21 0.02
C LEU A 206 17.11 5.79 1.16
N ASN A 207 16.31 6.80 0.84
CA ASN A 207 15.29 7.33 1.74
C ASN A 207 13.93 7.14 1.07
N VAL A 208 13.02 6.43 1.73
CA VAL A 208 11.67 6.15 1.21
C VAL A 208 10.66 6.89 2.07
N MET A 209 9.97 7.86 1.49
CA MET A 209 8.88 8.58 2.15
C MET A 209 7.64 7.71 2.17
N SER A 210 7.11 7.44 3.36
CA SER A 210 5.86 6.71 3.51
C SER A 210 4.90 7.40 4.49
N ARG A 211 3.60 7.18 4.33
CA ARG A 211 2.53 7.63 5.25
C ARG A 211 2.64 9.09 5.73
N PHE A 212 2.02 9.98 4.97
CA PHE A 212 1.91 11.41 5.30
C PHE A 212 0.83 11.66 6.36
N TYR A 213 1.15 12.44 7.39
CA TYR A 213 0.18 12.81 8.42
C TYR A 213 -0.66 14.02 7.97
N SER A 214 -1.91 13.77 7.59
CA SER A 214 -2.80 14.70 6.88
C SER A 214 -3.51 15.75 7.75
N SER A 215 -3.25 15.81 9.06
CA SER A 215 -4.08 16.60 9.99
C SER A 215 -3.88 18.12 9.94
N LEU A 216 -2.99 18.64 9.08
CA LEU A 216 -2.69 20.06 9.00
C LEU A 216 -2.88 20.58 7.58
N ASN A 217 -3.94 21.35 7.35
CA ASN A 217 -4.23 21.95 6.05
C ASN A 217 -3.16 23.00 5.67
N ASN A 218 -2.64 22.91 4.44
CA ASN A 218 -1.72 23.89 3.82
C ASN A 218 -0.32 24.03 4.45
N LEU A 219 0.18 22.99 5.13
CA LEU A 219 1.57 22.98 5.59
C LEU A 219 2.48 22.76 4.37
N ARG A 220 3.39 23.71 4.10
CA ARG A 220 4.41 23.54 3.07
C ARG A 220 5.60 22.82 3.69
N ILE A 221 6.05 21.76 3.01
CA ILE A 221 7.20 20.95 3.41
C ILE A 221 8.22 21.00 2.27
N ASP A 222 9.42 21.47 2.59
CA ASP A 222 10.56 21.48 1.67
C ASP A 222 11.54 20.38 2.06
N VAL A 223 11.91 19.53 1.10
CA VAL A 223 12.95 18.51 1.24
C VAL A 223 14.15 18.95 0.43
N LYS A 224 15.30 19.06 1.09
CA LYS A 224 16.55 19.57 0.49
C LYS A 224 17.71 18.63 0.76
N THR A 225 18.68 18.58 -0.14
CA THR A 225 19.97 17.92 0.11
C THR A 225 20.78 18.79 1.08
N VAL A 226 21.40 18.18 2.10
CA VAL A 226 22.37 18.90 2.92
C VAL A 226 23.65 19.12 2.10
N GLN A 227 24.09 20.37 2.01
CA GLN A 227 25.23 20.75 1.19
C GLN A 227 26.51 20.06 1.66
N ASN A 228 27.30 19.49 0.75
CA ASN A 228 28.66 19.07 1.07
C ASN A 228 29.57 20.31 1.17
N GLY A 229 30.36 20.41 2.25
CA GLY A 229 31.21 21.56 2.51
C GLY A 229 32.35 21.79 1.49
N LEU A 230 32.73 20.77 0.72
CA LEU A 230 33.71 20.86 -0.37
C LEU A 230 33.09 20.97 -1.75
N ARG A 231 31.92 20.37 -1.96
CA ARG A 231 31.27 20.25 -3.27
C ARG A 231 29.95 20.99 -3.23
N HIS A 232 29.94 22.26 -3.64
CA HIS A 232 28.74 23.09 -3.65
C HIS A 232 27.72 22.60 -4.70
N LEU A 233 26.42 22.64 -4.39
CA LEU A 233 25.33 22.41 -5.33
C LEU A 233 24.66 23.75 -5.61
N GLU A 234 24.47 24.06 -6.88
CA GLU A 234 23.74 25.28 -7.28
C GLU A 234 22.28 25.23 -6.84
N ASN A 235 21.68 24.04 -6.88
CA ASN A 235 20.33 23.78 -6.38
C ASN A 235 20.36 22.60 -5.41
N ASN A 236 19.87 22.81 -4.19
CA ASN A 236 19.75 21.76 -3.17
C ASN A 236 18.31 21.32 -2.93
N GLU A 237 17.32 21.91 -3.61
CA GLU A 237 15.92 21.52 -3.48
C GLU A 237 15.68 20.20 -4.22
N ILE A 238 15.20 19.20 -3.48
CA ILE A 238 14.77 17.90 -4.03
C ILE A 238 13.30 18.05 -4.42
N LEU A 239 12.46 18.35 -3.43
CA LEU A 239 11.03 18.54 -3.66
C LEU A 239 10.43 19.53 -2.66
N SER A 240 9.37 20.21 -3.08
CA SER A 240 8.55 21.07 -2.24
C SER A 240 7.09 20.75 -2.49
N TYR A 241 6.32 20.54 -1.43
CA TYR A 241 4.91 20.17 -1.53
C TYR A 241 4.09 20.77 -0.39
N VAL A 242 2.78 20.80 -0.61
CA VAL A 242 1.80 21.13 0.42
C VAL A 242 1.20 19.86 0.96
N SER A 243 0.94 19.78 2.26
CA SER A 243 0.36 18.61 2.94
C SER A 243 -0.97 18.14 2.35
N SER A 244 -1.70 19.03 1.65
CA SER A 244 -2.93 18.71 0.91
C SER A 244 -2.70 17.98 -0.41
N ASN A 245 -1.46 17.95 -0.91
CA ASN A 245 -1.05 17.26 -2.14
C ASN A 245 0.34 16.63 -1.94
N PRO A 246 0.46 15.61 -1.07
CA PRO A 246 1.74 14.93 -0.85
C PRO A 246 2.21 14.20 -2.12
N PRO A 247 3.52 13.95 -2.25
CA PRO A 247 4.02 13.04 -3.28
C PRO A 247 3.50 11.62 -3.05
N ALA A 248 3.71 10.75 -4.04
CA ALA A 248 3.32 9.34 -3.97
C ALA A 248 3.85 8.66 -2.68
N ASP A 249 3.03 7.79 -2.09
CA ASP A 249 3.54 6.89 -1.04
C ASP A 249 4.66 6.03 -1.63
N GLY A 250 5.73 5.84 -0.85
CA GLY A 250 6.92 5.16 -1.34
C GLY A 250 7.80 5.99 -2.27
N THR A 251 7.72 7.33 -2.27
CA THR A 251 8.66 8.15 -3.06
C THR A 251 10.08 7.96 -2.54
N GLN A 252 11.02 7.66 -3.44
CA GLN A 252 12.39 7.24 -3.13
C GLN A 252 13.43 8.30 -3.56
N PHE A 253 14.43 8.55 -2.72
CA PHE A 253 15.58 9.42 -3.05
C PHE A 253 16.90 8.76 -2.72
N LEU A 254 17.86 8.86 -3.65
CA LEU A 254 19.23 8.42 -3.45
C LEU A 254 20.07 9.55 -2.83
N ARG A 255 20.06 9.69 -1.50
CA ARG A 255 20.74 10.79 -0.79
C ARG A 255 21.32 10.34 0.54
N ASN A 256 22.61 10.66 0.75
CA ASN A 256 23.26 10.45 2.04
C ASN A 256 22.77 11.40 3.13
N ALA A 257 22.34 12.61 2.78
CA ALA A 257 21.89 13.59 3.76
C ALA A 257 20.77 14.48 3.20
N ILE A 258 19.60 14.43 3.82
CA ILE A 258 18.45 15.28 3.47
C ILE A 258 17.98 16.09 4.67
N MET A 259 17.42 17.26 4.42
CA MET A 259 16.84 18.16 5.40
C MET A 259 15.38 18.40 5.05
N ILE A 260 14.48 18.11 5.97
CA ILE A 260 13.04 18.28 5.84
C ILE A 260 12.61 19.47 6.70
N THR A 261 12.14 20.52 6.05
CA THR A 261 11.80 21.80 6.68
C THR A 261 10.33 22.14 6.41
N PRO A 262 9.46 22.12 7.43
CA PRO A 262 8.12 22.67 7.29
C PRO A 262 8.15 24.20 7.43
N ASN A 263 7.14 24.88 6.91
CA ASN A 263 6.95 26.32 7.13
C ASN A 263 6.31 26.68 8.49
N SER A 264 5.95 25.68 9.32
CA SER A 264 5.37 25.88 10.65
C SER A 264 6.45 26.01 11.72
N THR A 265 6.30 27.00 12.61
CA THR A 265 7.14 27.15 13.82
C THR A 265 6.83 26.11 14.89
N ASP A 266 5.62 25.54 14.86
CA ASP A 266 5.19 24.52 15.82
C ASP A 266 5.73 23.15 15.43
N TRP A 267 6.12 22.38 16.44
CA TRP A 267 6.57 21.00 16.23
C TRP A 267 5.45 20.16 15.65
N THR A 268 5.72 19.55 14.49
CA THR A 268 4.72 18.85 13.70
C THR A 268 5.25 17.49 13.25
N TRP A 269 4.44 16.44 13.36
CA TRP A 269 4.72 15.16 12.73
C TRP A 269 4.35 15.23 11.25
N LEU A 270 5.32 14.99 10.37
CA LEU A 270 5.18 15.24 8.94
C LEU A 270 4.86 13.95 8.17
N MET A 271 5.65 12.90 8.40
CA MET A 271 5.62 11.67 7.61
C MET A 271 6.32 10.53 8.37
N GLN A 272 6.25 9.33 7.80
CA GLN A 272 7.20 8.26 8.08
C GLN A 272 8.29 8.23 6.99
N LEU A 273 9.50 7.81 7.38
CA LEU A 273 10.63 7.71 6.47
C LEU A 273 11.40 6.43 6.76
N GLU A 274 11.56 5.59 5.75
CA GLU A 274 12.48 4.45 5.78
C GLU A 274 13.86 4.95 5.35
N ILE A 275 14.88 4.66 6.15
CA ILE A 275 16.25 5.16 5.99
C ILE A 275 17.14 3.95 5.82
N GLU A 276 17.45 3.61 4.58
CA GLU A 276 18.10 2.34 4.24
C GLU A 276 19.12 2.48 3.11
N ASN A 277 19.60 1.37 2.56
CA ASN A 277 20.40 1.35 1.36
C ASN A 277 19.75 0.38 0.37
N ALA A 278 19.48 0.85 -0.84
CA ALA A 278 18.84 0.04 -1.86
C ALA A 278 19.69 -1.19 -2.21
N ASP A 279 19.02 -2.20 -2.78
CA ASP A 279 19.71 -3.32 -3.40
C ASP A 279 20.63 -2.84 -4.53
N GLN A 280 21.66 -3.63 -4.81
CA GLN A 280 22.69 -3.25 -5.77
C GLN A 280 23.05 -4.43 -6.67
N ASP A 281 23.11 -4.17 -7.97
CA ASP A 281 23.70 -5.07 -8.96
C ASP A 281 25.13 -4.60 -9.27
N GLY A 282 26.11 -5.48 -9.13
CA GLY A 282 27.52 -5.11 -9.29
C GLY A 282 28.02 -4.10 -8.25
N SER A 283 28.91 -3.18 -8.66
CA SER A 283 29.64 -2.28 -7.73
C SER A 283 29.05 -0.87 -7.59
N VAL A 284 28.16 -0.45 -8.50
CA VAL A 284 27.63 0.94 -8.52
C VAL A 284 26.15 1.05 -8.90
N THR A 285 25.49 -0.01 -9.37
CA THR A 285 24.12 0.10 -9.91
C THR A 285 23.09 -0.19 -8.84
N CYS A 286 22.35 0.83 -8.42
CA CYS A 286 21.25 0.72 -7.47
C CYS A 286 20.00 0.16 -8.15
N LEU A 287 19.38 -0.84 -7.54
CA LEU A 287 18.11 -1.39 -7.97
C LEU A 287 17.00 -0.77 -7.12
N LEU A 288 16.17 0.04 -7.78
CA LEU A 288 15.04 0.73 -7.17
C LEU A 288 13.76 0.20 -7.81
N ASN A 289 12.77 -0.09 -6.97
CA ASN A 289 11.47 -0.57 -7.42
C ASN A 289 10.39 0.24 -6.71
N GLN A 290 9.41 0.71 -7.47
CA GLN A 290 8.23 1.36 -6.93
C GLN A 290 6.97 0.70 -7.49
N HIS A 291 6.10 0.27 -6.59
CA HIS A 291 4.78 -0.21 -6.96
C HIS A 291 3.78 0.93 -6.84
N LEU A 292 3.13 1.30 -7.95
CA LEU A 292 2.15 2.37 -8.01
C LEU A 292 0.75 1.77 -8.20
N SER A 293 -0.03 1.77 -7.12
CA SER A 293 -1.42 1.27 -7.11
C SER A 293 -2.46 2.38 -7.25
N GLU A 294 -2.07 3.65 -7.08
CA GLU A 294 -2.94 4.80 -7.18
C GLU A 294 -2.38 5.92 -8.08
N LYS A 295 -3.25 6.81 -8.57
CA LYS A 295 -2.84 8.03 -9.29
C LYS A 295 -1.89 8.80 -8.39
N SER A 296 -0.72 9.07 -8.91
CA SER A 296 0.38 9.50 -8.08
C SER A 296 1.30 10.40 -8.88
N SER A 297 1.93 11.32 -8.18
CA SER A 297 3.02 12.11 -8.74
C SER A 297 4.21 11.96 -7.84
N GLY A 298 5.39 11.87 -8.44
CA GLY A 298 6.63 11.72 -7.69
C GLY A 298 7.82 12.26 -8.45
N LEU A 299 8.98 11.99 -7.88
CA LEU A 299 10.25 12.46 -8.37
C LEU A 299 11.27 11.32 -8.27
N ILE A 300 12.13 11.24 -9.27
CA ILE A 300 13.35 10.43 -9.26
C ILE A 300 14.51 11.39 -9.42
N GLU A 301 15.51 11.26 -8.55
CA GLU A 301 16.67 12.14 -8.58
C GLU A 301 17.94 11.33 -8.32
N SER A 302 18.95 11.51 -9.18
CA SER A 302 20.28 10.88 -9.01
C SER A 302 21.04 11.49 -7.83
N ASP A 303 21.87 10.73 -7.13
CA ASP A 303 22.78 11.28 -6.09
C ASP A 303 23.84 12.20 -6.73
N PRO A 304 23.91 13.49 -6.35
CA PRO A 304 24.88 14.43 -6.91
C PRO A 304 26.30 14.27 -6.33
N TYR A 305 26.48 13.44 -5.31
CA TYR A 305 27.80 13.19 -4.70
C TYR A 305 28.29 11.75 -4.88
N GLY A 306 27.42 10.88 -5.38
CA GLY A 306 27.64 9.46 -5.50
C GLY A 306 27.99 9.02 -6.93
N PRO A 307 28.87 8.01 -7.08
CA PRO A 307 29.13 7.38 -8.38
C PRO A 307 28.00 6.47 -8.86
N GLU A 308 26.89 6.37 -8.10
CA GLU A 308 25.88 5.36 -8.36
C GLU A 308 25.15 5.60 -9.68
N GLU A 309 24.85 4.47 -10.29
CA GLU A 309 23.91 4.31 -11.39
C GLU A 309 22.60 3.80 -10.80
N PHE A 310 21.49 3.91 -11.53
CA PHE A 310 20.25 3.30 -11.03
C PHE A 310 19.44 2.65 -12.14
N HIS A 311 18.81 1.54 -11.78
CA HIS A 311 17.70 0.93 -12.49
C HIS A 311 16.45 1.14 -11.65
N TYR A 312 15.58 2.05 -12.09
CA TYR A 312 14.34 2.38 -11.40
C TYR A 312 13.17 1.72 -12.12
N THR A 313 12.57 0.69 -11.54
CA THR A 313 11.45 -0.03 -12.13
C THR A 313 10.14 0.39 -11.48
N PHE A 314 9.21 0.85 -12.30
CA PHE A 314 7.83 1.02 -11.92
C PHE A 314 7.02 -0.22 -12.27
N THR A 315 6.25 -0.69 -11.30
CA THR A 315 5.20 -1.70 -11.50
C THR A 315 3.86 -1.10 -11.10
N PHE A 316 2.78 -1.60 -11.69
CA PHE A 316 1.46 -0.95 -11.59
C PHE A 316 0.38 -1.97 -11.22
N SER A 317 -0.67 -1.52 -10.53
CA SER A 317 -1.91 -2.32 -10.34
C SER A 317 -2.98 -2.01 -11.40
N TYR A 318 -2.64 -1.26 -12.45
CA TYR A 318 -3.56 -0.70 -13.43
C TYR A 318 -3.52 -1.44 -14.77
N ASP A 319 -4.68 -1.55 -15.42
CA ASP A 319 -4.78 -2.16 -16.75
C ASP A 319 -4.24 -1.25 -17.86
N ASN A 320 -4.34 0.07 -17.69
CA ASN A 320 -3.94 1.05 -18.70
C ASN A 320 -3.24 2.26 -18.05
N PRO A 321 -2.07 2.05 -17.44
CA PRO A 321 -1.33 3.15 -16.85
C PRO A 321 -0.89 4.12 -17.95
N GLN A 322 -1.08 5.42 -17.70
CA GLN A 322 -0.47 6.49 -18.47
C GLN A 322 0.47 7.26 -17.57
N MET A 323 1.74 7.29 -17.94
CA MET A 323 2.76 7.95 -17.16
C MET A 323 3.34 9.11 -17.97
N THR A 324 3.20 10.32 -17.44
CA THR A 324 3.84 11.50 -17.99
C THR A 324 5.14 11.73 -17.24
N PHE A 325 6.25 11.79 -17.96
CA PHE A 325 7.55 12.17 -17.43
C PHE A 325 7.89 13.60 -17.83
N SER A 326 8.52 14.35 -16.94
CA SER A 326 9.09 15.66 -17.19
C SER A 326 10.52 15.68 -16.65
N ILE A 327 11.48 15.79 -17.57
CA ILE A 327 12.91 15.68 -17.29
C ILE A 327 13.53 17.07 -17.43
N GLU A 328 14.17 17.53 -16.36
CA GLU A 328 14.95 18.78 -16.38
C GLU A 328 16.17 18.63 -17.30
N GLU A 329 16.67 19.74 -17.85
CA GLU A 329 17.83 19.69 -18.75
C GLU A 329 19.05 19.12 -18.02
N TYR A 330 19.76 18.20 -18.68
CA TYR A 330 20.94 17.54 -18.13
C TYR A 330 22.04 17.40 -19.19
N ASP A 331 23.29 17.24 -18.76
CA ASP A 331 24.44 17.08 -19.66
C ASP A 331 24.48 15.65 -20.25
N ARG A 332 24.12 15.55 -21.52
CA ARG A 332 24.09 14.29 -22.29
C ARG A 332 25.47 13.73 -22.64
N GLU A 333 26.55 14.51 -22.53
CA GLU A 333 27.90 13.94 -22.62
C GLU A 333 28.26 13.18 -21.34
N CYS A 334 27.62 13.55 -20.23
CA CYS A 334 27.91 13.03 -18.91
C CYS A 334 26.93 11.96 -18.41
N ILE A 335 25.71 11.93 -18.95
CA ILE A 335 24.62 11.08 -18.49
C ILE A 335 24.00 10.37 -19.69
N ASP A 336 23.95 9.04 -19.59
CA ASP A 336 23.13 8.17 -20.43
C ASP A 336 21.86 7.78 -19.67
N LEU A 337 20.72 8.27 -20.13
CA LEU A 337 19.41 8.02 -19.56
C LEU A 337 18.55 7.22 -20.56
N THR A 338 18.05 6.06 -20.18
CA THR A 338 17.21 5.23 -21.05
C THR A 338 15.95 4.80 -20.33
N PHE A 339 14.79 5.04 -20.96
CA PHE A 339 13.51 4.52 -20.52
C PHE A 339 13.21 3.25 -21.32
N ILE A 340 13.04 2.14 -20.63
CA ILE A 340 12.65 0.85 -21.19
C ILE A 340 11.19 0.65 -20.80
N ARG A 341 10.32 0.59 -21.79
CA ARG A 341 8.91 0.28 -21.63
C ARG A 341 8.71 -1.18 -22.01
N THR A 342 8.19 -1.99 -21.09
CA THR A 342 7.78 -3.37 -21.35
C THR A 342 6.27 -3.41 -21.57
N TYR A 343 5.83 -4.01 -22.68
CA TYR A 343 4.41 -4.18 -23.00
C TYR A 343 3.89 -5.50 -22.44
N HIS A 344 2.56 -5.65 -22.34
CA HIS A 344 1.91 -6.87 -21.84
C HIS A 344 2.22 -8.16 -22.63
N ASP A 345 2.72 -8.04 -23.87
CA ASP A 345 3.17 -9.19 -24.67
C ASP A 345 4.65 -9.55 -24.41
N GLY A 346 5.29 -8.87 -23.46
CA GLY A 346 6.70 -9.00 -23.10
C GLY A 346 7.67 -8.30 -24.06
N THR A 347 7.18 -7.64 -25.12
CA THR A 347 8.06 -6.85 -25.99
C THR A 347 8.53 -5.59 -25.28
N GLN A 348 9.66 -5.03 -25.73
CA GLN A 348 10.24 -3.84 -25.13
C GLN A 348 10.47 -2.74 -26.16
N SER A 349 10.19 -1.50 -25.77
CA SER A 349 10.59 -0.31 -26.51
C SER A 349 11.51 0.55 -25.65
N LYS A 350 12.48 1.23 -26.28
CA LYS A 350 13.48 2.04 -25.58
C LYS A 350 13.44 3.49 -26.06
N THR A 351 13.45 4.42 -25.13
CA THR A 351 13.63 5.85 -25.38
C THR A 351 14.94 6.29 -24.73
N SER A 352 15.94 6.62 -25.56
CA SER A 352 17.27 6.98 -25.09
C SER A 352 17.49 8.49 -25.11
N ASN A 353 18.12 8.98 -24.05
CA ASN A 353 18.42 10.37 -23.74
C ASN A 353 17.25 11.36 -23.95
N PRO A 354 16.03 11.06 -23.47
CA PRO A 354 14.89 11.97 -23.60
C PRO A 354 15.13 13.27 -22.84
N ASN A 355 14.56 14.38 -23.31
CA ASN A 355 14.54 15.66 -22.61
C ASN A 355 13.13 16.28 -22.66
N GLY A 356 12.84 17.18 -21.73
CA GLY A 356 11.53 17.81 -21.63
C GLY A 356 10.47 16.83 -21.15
N SER A 357 9.25 16.95 -21.66
CA SER A 357 8.13 16.11 -21.25
C SER A 357 7.69 15.14 -22.33
N PHE A 358 7.40 13.90 -21.94
CA PHE A 358 6.79 12.91 -22.83
C PHE A 358 5.87 11.97 -22.04
N VAL A 359 5.00 11.29 -22.77
CA VAL A 359 3.97 10.42 -22.21
C VAL A 359 4.23 8.99 -22.69
N LEU A 360 4.22 8.05 -21.75
CA LEU A 360 4.13 6.63 -22.03
C LEU A 360 2.69 6.18 -21.75
N VAL A 361 2.21 5.29 -22.60
CA VAL A 361 0.92 4.58 -22.50
C VAL A 361 1.16 3.13 -22.89
N ASP A 362 0.22 2.26 -22.53
CA ASP A 362 0.20 0.84 -22.92
C ASP A 362 1.50 0.13 -22.52
N PHE A 363 1.65 -0.14 -21.23
CA PHE A 363 2.83 -0.80 -20.66
C PHE A 363 2.46 -1.60 -19.42
N GLU A 364 3.18 -2.70 -19.23
CA GLU A 364 3.15 -3.53 -18.03
C GLU A 364 4.10 -2.96 -16.96
N ASP A 365 5.30 -2.56 -17.37
CA ASP A 365 6.31 -1.94 -16.51
C ASP A 365 7.13 -0.89 -17.27
N ILE A 366 7.77 -0.02 -16.50
CA ILE A 366 8.75 0.95 -17.01
C ILE A 366 10.02 0.85 -16.18
N THR A 367 11.15 0.57 -16.81
CA THR A 367 12.48 0.66 -16.18
C THR A 367 13.23 1.88 -16.70
N ILE A 368 13.70 2.73 -15.79
CA ILE A 368 14.57 3.86 -16.09
C ILE A 368 16.00 3.48 -15.72
N VAL A 369 16.88 3.52 -16.70
CA VAL A 369 18.31 3.24 -16.55
C VAL A 369 19.06 4.56 -16.63
N PHE A 370 19.76 4.91 -15.55
CA PHE A 370 20.66 6.05 -15.47
C PHE A 370 22.10 5.57 -15.33
N HIS A 371 22.96 6.03 -16.24
CA HIS A 371 24.37 5.71 -16.28
C HIS A 371 25.21 6.99 -16.39
N ARG A 372 26.31 7.07 -15.64
CA ARG A 372 27.29 8.16 -15.74
C ARG A 372 28.41 7.72 -16.68
N THR A 373 28.59 8.41 -17.80
CA THR A 373 29.58 8.03 -18.82
C THR A 373 31.02 8.04 -18.29
N ASP A 374 31.33 8.97 -17.39
CA ASP A 374 32.58 9.03 -16.63
C ASP A 374 32.29 9.39 -15.16
N PRO A 375 32.38 8.45 -14.21
CA PRO A 375 32.05 8.69 -12.81
C PRO A 375 32.89 9.77 -12.11
N VAL A 376 34.06 10.13 -12.64
CA VAL A 376 34.94 11.14 -12.05
C VAL A 376 34.67 12.51 -12.67
N LYS A 377 34.67 12.59 -14.00
CA LYS A 377 34.42 13.85 -14.73
C LYS A 377 32.98 14.32 -14.51
N CYS A 378 32.03 13.39 -14.45
CA CYS A 378 30.60 13.70 -14.45
C CYS A 378 29.97 13.65 -13.07
N ALA A 379 30.74 13.47 -11.98
CA ALA A 379 30.23 13.33 -10.61
C ALA A 379 29.25 14.42 -10.19
N SER A 380 29.43 15.67 -10.66
CA SER A 380 28.57 16.81 -10.32
C SER A 380 27.30 16.96 -11.16
N HIS A 381 27.16 16.19 -12.24
CA HIS A 381 25.97 16.23 -13.09
C HIS A 381 24.90 15.31 -12.50
N GLY A 382 23.63 15.65 -12.63
CA GLY A 382 22.54 14.82 -12.15
C GLY A 382 21.35 14.86 -13.09
N VAL A 383 20.35 14.04 -12.81
CA VAL A 383 19.05 14.08 -13.47
C VAL A 383 17.95 14.22 -12.44
N THR A 384 16.98 15.06 -12.75
CA THR A 384 15.73 15.24 -12.02
C THR A 384 14.59 14.85 -12.96
N ILE A 385 13.85 13.80 -12.62
CA ILE A 385 12.75 13.25 -13.41
C ILE A 385 11.49 13.33 -12.57
N ARG A 386 10.57 14.21 -12.96
CA ARG A 386 9.22 14.26 -12.39
C ARG A 386 8.34 13.30 -13.15
N TYR A 387 7.47 12.59 -12.44
CA TYR A 387 6.48 11.74 -13.08
C TYR A 387 5.08 12.02 -12.54
N THR A 388 4.08 11.74 -13.37
CA THR A 388 2.68 11.73 -12.97
C THR A 388 2.01 10.52 -13.62
N LEU A 389 1.52 9.63 -12.78
CA LEU A 389 0.70 8.49 -13.16
C LEU A 389 -0.77 8.92 -13.15
N THR A 390 -1.40 8.75 -14.30
CA THR A 390 -2.83 8.92 -14.51
C THR A 390 -3.39 7.65 -15.13
N ASP A 391 -4.65 7.34 -14.86
CA ASP A 391 -5.36 6.35 -15.67
C ASP A 391 -5.51 6.95 -17.08
N ALA A 392 -4.90 6.34 -18.09
CA ALA A 392 -5.25 6.64 -19.46
C ALA A 392 -6.70 6.17 -19.65
N PRO A 393 -7.65 7.02 -20.08
CA PRO A 393 -8.75 6.46 -20.82
C PRO A 393 -8.13 5.86 -22.09
N PRO A 394 -8.43 4.60 -22.46
CA PRO A 394 -8.06 4.12 -23.79
C PRO A 394 -8.63 5.12 -24.80
N PRO A 395 -7.82 5.65 -25.75
CA PRO A 395 -8.38 6.43 -26.84
C PRO A 395 -9.21 5.45 -27.67
N ASN A 396 -10.52 5.43 -27.42
CA ASN A 396 -11.42 4.56 -28.15
C ASN A 396 -11.54 5.15 -29.58
N PRO A 397 -10.97 4.52 -30.62
CA PRO A 397 -10.88 5.11 -31.96
C PRO A 397 -12.25 5.22 -32.65
N THR A 398 -13.30 4.73 -31.99
CA THR A 398 -14.69 4.73 -32.45
C THR A 398 -15.58 5.76 -31.76
N ASP A 399 -15.05 6.58 -30.85
CA ASP A 399 -15.87 7.60 -30.20
C ASP A 399 -16.35 8.61 -31.24
N ALA A 400 -17.66 8.64 -31.46
CA ALA A 400 -18.29 9.66 -32.27
C ALA A 400 -17.89 11.04 -31.70
N PRO A 401 -17.48 12.00 -32.53
CA PRO A 401 -17.09 13.32 -32.04
C PRO A 401 -18.21 13.89 -31.16
N LEU A 402 -17.89 14.16 -29.90
CA LEU A 402 -18.81 14.78 -28.95
C LEU A 402 -19.31 16.11 -29.54
N PRO A 403 -20.60 16.43 -29.44
CA PRO A 403 -21.09 17.73 -29.89
C PRO A 403 -20.41 18.85 -29.08
N ASP A 404 -19.76 19.80 -29.77
CA ASP A 404 -19.07 20.96 -29.16
C ASP A 404 -19.95 21.81 -28.21
N SER A 405 -21.28 21.61 -28.23
CA SER A 405 -22.26 22.34 -27.42
C SER A 405 -22.51 21.76 -26.03
N CYS A 406 -21.94 20.61 -25.67
CA CYS A 406 -22.25 19.93 -24.41
C CYS A 406 -21.11 20.08 -23.39
N THR A 407 -21.45 20.14 -22.10
CA THR A 407 -20.47 20.22 -21.02
C THR A 407 -19.50 19.05 -21.12
N PRO A 408 -18.17 19.28 -21.12
CA PRO A 408 -17.21 18.19 -21.22
C PRO A 408 -17.39 17.22 -20.05
N PRO A 409 -17.34 15.89 -20.30
CA PRO A 409 -17.45 14.92 -19.24
C PRO A 409 -16.15 14.92 -18.42
N SER A 410 -16.19 14.35 -17.22
CA SER A 410 -14.95 13.98 -16.56
C SER A 410 -14.20 12.92 -17.39
N PRO A 411 -12.87 12.86 -17.33
CA PRO A 411 -12.12 11.77 -17.95
C PRO A 411 -12.64 10.40 -17.48
N GLY A 412 -12.67 9.41 -18.36
CA GLY A 412 -13.17 8.06 -18.05
C GLY A 412 -13.59 7.28 -19.28
N ALA A 413 -13.96 6.02 -19.08
CA ALA A 413 -14.40 5.10 -20.12
C ALA A 413 -15.81 5.43 -20.64
N ALA A 414 -16.02 5.17 -21.93
CA ALA A 414 -17.33 4.98 -22.53
C ALA A 414 -17.86 3.59 -22.15
N ILE A 415 -19.10 3.49 -21.70
CA ILE A 415 -19.73 2.18 -21.45
C ILE A 415 -21.07 2.07 -22.18
N ASP A 416 -21.44 0.84 -22.52
CA ASP A 416 -22.75 0.49 -23.08
C ASP A 416 -23.30 -0.75 -22.33
N PRO A 417 -23.72 -0.58 -21.06
CA PRO A 417 -24.15 -1.70 -20.22
C PRO A 417 -25.61 -2.11 -20.47
N ASP A 418 -25.89 -3.40 -20.31
CA ASP A 418 -27.26 -3.90 -20.27
C ASP A 418 -27.98 -3.43 -18.98
N LEU A 419 -29.27 -3.06 -19.11
CA LEU A 419 -30.10 -2.68 -17.97
C LEU A 419 -30.71 -3.93 -17.28
N PRO A 420 -30.77 -3.99 -15.94
CA PRO A 420 -30.36 -2.96 -14.98
C PRO A 420 -28.87 -3.04 -14.63
N PHE A 421 -28.25 -1.89 -14.41
CA PHE A 421 -26.87 -1.80 -13.90
C PHE A 421 -26.74 -0.68 -12.86
N MET A 422 -25.65 -0.71 -12.11
CA MET A 422 -25.28 0.33 -11.16
C MET A 422 -23.88 0.87 -11.41
N LEU A 423 -23.60 2.06 -10.88
CA LEU A 423 -22.28 2.68 -10.82
C LEU A 423 -22.04 3.26 -9.42
N PHE A 424 -20.81 3.18 -8.94
CA PHE A 424 -20.36 4.02 -7.83
C PHE A 424 -20.01 5.42 -8.34
N GLY A 425 -20.13 6.46 -7.50
CA GLY A 425 -19.80 7.82 -7.94
C GLY A 425 -18.35 8.02 -8.38
N LYS A 426 -17.40 7.25 -7.83
CA LYS A 426 -15.99 7.28 -8.25
C LYS A 426 -15.73 6.50 -9.54
N ASP A 427 -16.62 5.61 -9.98
CA ASP A 427 -16.38 4.76 -11.14
C ASP A 427 -15.92 5.60 -12.33
N ASN A 428 -14.82 5.17 -12.98
CA ASN A 428 -14.13 5.97 -13.99
C ASN A 428 -14.85 5.96 -15.34
N VAL A 429 -16.12 6.36 -15.35
CA VAL A 429 -16.99 6.47 -16.52
C VAL A 429 -17.10 7.93 -16.93
N SER A 430 -16.85 8.21 -18.21
CA SER A 430 -17.08 9.55 -18.79
C SER A 430 -18.47 9.65 -19.40
N HIS A 431 -18.95 8.60 -20.06
CA HIS A 431 -20.28 8.56 -20.64
C HIS A 431 -20.84 7.14 -20.76
N ILE A 432 -22.16 7.07 -20.81
CA ILE A 432 -22.98 5.87 -20.91
C ILE A 432 -23.79 5.98 -22.19
N VAL A 433 -23.60 5.06 -23.13
CA VAL A 433 -24.46 4.90 -24.30
C VAL A 433 -25.71 4.16 -23.85
N LEU A 434 -26.88 4.68 -24.25
CA LEU A 434 -28.17 4.13 -23.86
C LEU A 434 -28.79 3.37 -25.04
N ASN A 435 -29.08 2.09 -24.83
CA ASN A 435 -29.80 1.27 -25.80
C ASN A 435 -31.34 1.41 -25.70
N GLU A 436 -31.85 1.95 -24.60
CA GLU A 436 -33.27 2.22 -24.37
C GLU A 436 -33.48 3.35 -23.34
N PRO A 437 -34.69 3.96 -23.26
CA PRO A 437 -34.99 5.00 -22.29
C PRO A 437 -34.80 4.53 -20.84
N VAL A 438 -34.13 5.35 -20.03
CA VAL A 438 -33.67 4.98 -18.69
C VAL A 438 -34.16 5.96 -17.61
N CYS A 439 -34.34 5.47 -16.39
CA CYS A 439 -34.43 6.29 -15.20
C CYS A 439 -33.31 5.96 -14.22
N LEU A 440 -32.82 6.99 -13.56
CA LEU A 440 -31.76 6.96 -12.58
C LEU A 440 -32.34 7.07 -11.17
N PHE A 441 -31.86 6.20 -10.30
CA PHE A 441 -32.08 6.23 -8.86
C PHE A 441 -30.75 6.48 -8.17
N VAL A 442 -30.76 7.39 -7.21
CA VAL A 442 -29.55 7.83 -6.53
C VAL A 442 -29.65 7.56 -5.04
N HIS A 443 -28.62 6.93 -4.49
CA HIS A 443 -28.44 6.83 -3.04
C HIS A 443 -27.05 7.34 -2.70
N SER A 444 -26.95 8.36 -1.84
CA SER A 444 -25.67 8.83 -1.30
C SER A 444 -25.79 9.24 0.17
N ASN A 445 -24.64 9.47 0.81
CA ASN A 445 -24.53 10.11 2.13
C ASN A 445 -23.67 11.39 2.07
N ASP A 446 -23.47 12.03 3.20
CA ASP A 446 -22.80 13.34 3.37
C ASP A 446 -21.26 13.26 3.42
N ARG A 447 -20.68 12.06 3.32
CA ARG A 447 -19.21 11.87 3.36
C ARG A 447 -18.49 12.44 2.15
N VAL A 448 -19.18 12.61 1.04
CA VAL A 448 -18.66 13.27 -0.16
C VAL A 448 -19.55 14.44 -0.54
N ASN A 449 -18.91 15.57 -0.86
CA ASN A 449 -19.64 16.73 -1.34
C ASN A 449 -19.98 16.56 -2.83
N MET A 450 -21.18 16.06 -3.11
CA MET A 450 -21.66 15.82 -4.47
C MET A 450 -22.14 17.08 -5.19
N SER A 451 -22.03 18.28 -4.61
CA SER A 451 -22.60 19.52 -5.18
C SER A 451 -22.14 19.87 -6.59
N THR A 452 -20.96 19.39 -7.02
CA THR A 452 -20.43 19.62 -8.37
C THR A 452 -20.73 18.48 -9.35
N PHE A 453 -21.39 17.42 -8.90
CA PHE A 453 -21.76 16.29 -9.74
C PHE A 453 -22.91 16.69 -10.67
N THR A 454 -22.74 16.45 -11.96
CA THR A 454 -23.74 16.73 -12.98
C THR A 454 -23.80 15.59 -14.00
N ILE A 455 -25.01 15.28 -14.47
CA ILE A 455 -25.22 14.35 -15.58
C ILE A 455 -25.79 15.14 -16.74
N THR A 456 -25.17 15.04 -17.91
CA THR A 456 -25.63 15.69 -19.14
C THR A 456 -26.24 14.65 -20.07
N ALA A 457 -27.54 14.76 -20.31
CA ALA A 457 -28.27 13.97 -21.30
C ALA A 457 -27.99 14.53 -22.69
N VAL A 458 -27.58 13.67 -23.61
CA VAL A 458 -27.43 13.98 -25.04
C VAL A 458 -28.60 13.35 -25.78
N TYR A 459 -29.34 14.16 -26.52
CA TYR A 459 -30.52 13.73 -27.26
C TYR A 459 -30.17 13.29 -28.69
N THR A 460 -31.06 12.52 -29.33
CA THR A 460 -30.95 12.09 -30.74
C THR A 460 -30.68 13.23 -31.73
N ASN A 461 -31.12 14.46 -31.44
CA ASN A 461 -30.90 15.64 -32.27
C ASN A 461 -29.56 16.35 -32.01
N GLY A 462 -28.71 15.80 -31.12
CA GLY A 462 -27.42 16.36 -30.71
C GLY A 462 -27.48 17.49 -29.68
N SER A 463 -28.68 17.94 -29.29
CA SER A 463 -28.83 18.89 -28.19
C SER A 463 -28.61 18.21 -26.84
N CYS A 464 -28.29 18.99 -25.81
CA CYS A 464 -27.96 18.49 -24.49
C CYS A 464 -28.72 19.23 -23.39
N SER A 465 -29.01 18.53 -22.29
CA SER A 465 -29.46 19.14 -21.04
C SER A 465 -28.69 18.54 -19.86
N SER A 466 -28.38 19.36 -18.86
CA SER A 466 -27.68 18.90 -17.67
C SER A 466 -28.59 18.93 -16.47
N VAL A 467 -28.53 17.89 -15.66
CA VAL A 467 -29.16 17.80 -14.34
C VAL A 467 -28.06 17.81 -13.28
N GLY A 468 -28.18 18.72 -12.32
CA GLY A 468 -27.23 18.84 -11.21
C GLY A 468 -27.59 17.96 -10.03
N TRP A 469 -26.62 17.75 -9.14
CA TRP A 469 -26.82 16.98 -7.91
C TRP A 469 -28.00 17.46 -7.06
N GLY A 470 -28.22 18.78 -6.98
CA GLY A 470 -29.35 19.35 -6.23
C GLY A 470 -30.70 18.84 -6.72
N ASP A 471 -30.88 18.64 -8.03
CA ASP A 471 -32.10 18.08 -8.59
C ASP A 471 -32.15 16.56 -8.37
N LEU A 472 -31.03 15.87 -8.60
CA LEU A 472 -30.92 14.42 -8.43
C LEU A 472 -31.19 13.94 -7.00
N GLN A 473 -30.65 14.62 -5.99
CA GLN A 473 -30.82 14.22 -4.58
C GLN A 473 -32.25 14.45 -4.07
N ASN A 474 -32.93 15.47 -4.62
CA ASN A 474 -34.28 15.85 -4.21
C ASN A 474 -35.34 14.96 -4.87
N THR A 475 -34.97 14.24 -5.93
CA THR A 475 -35.83 13.26 -6.59
C THR A 475 -35.45 11.85 -6.16
N GLU A 476 -36.42 11.05 -5.71
CA GLU A 476 -36.16 9.62 -5.47
C GLU A 476 -35.82 8.87 -6.77
N LYS A 477 -36.29 9.41 -7.91
CA LYS A 477 -36.18 8.88 -9.27
C LYS A 477 -36.09 10.03 -10.28
N TYR A 478 -35.11 9.99 -11.18
CA TYR A 478 -34.98 10.92 -12.29
C TYR A 478 -35.08 10.17 -13.63
N CYS A 479 -36.12 10.43 -14.41
CA CYS A 479 -36.31 9.79 -15.71
C CYS A 479 -35.86 10.72 -16.83
N PHE A 480 -34.95 10.23 -17.68
CA PHE A 480 -34.49 10.97 -18.84
C PHE A 480 -35.57 10.93 -19.95
N ASP A 481 -35.45 11.87 -20.90
CA ASP A 481 -36.33 11.93 -22.07
C ASP A 481 -36.12 10.68 -22.94
N ASP A 482 -37.18 10.21 -23.60
CA ASP A 482 -37.11 9.00 -24.45
C ASP A 482 -36.19 9.18 -25.66
N SER A 483 -35.89 10.43 -26.03
CA SER A 483 -34.92 10.77 -27.07
C SER A 483 -33.48 10.83 -26.60
N THR A 484 -33.19 10.54 -25.32
CA THR A 484 -31.82 10.52 -24.78
C THR A 484 -31.07 9.29 -25.29
N THR A 485 -29.92 9.49 -25.92
CA THR A 485 -29.08 8.41 -26.47
C THR A 485 -27.80 8.18 -25.67
N MET A 486 -27.37 9.19 -24.90
CA MET A 486 -26.14 9.11 -24.13
C MET A 486 -26.27 9.97 -22.86
N LEU A 487 -25.65 9.50 -21.78
CA LEU A 487 -25.47 10.26 -20.54
C LEU A 487 -23.99 10.54 -20.35
N MET A 488 -23.61 11.80 -20.18
CA MET A 488 -22.24 12.22 -19.88
C MET A 488 -22.14 12.55 -18.39
N LEU A 489 -21.16 11.97 -17.71
CA LEU A 489 -20.95 12.15 -16.28
C LEU A 489 -19.85 13.18 -16.05
N ASN A 490 -20.16 14.24 -15.30
CA ASN A 490 -19.17 15.19 -14.82
C ASN A 490 -19.14 15.16 -13.30
N ARG A 491 -18.07 14.57 -12.79
CA ARG A 491 -17.76 14.33 -11.38
C ARG A 491 -16.90 15.43 -10.76
N GLY A 492 -16.44 16.42 -11.55
CA GLY A 492 -15.47 17.42 -11.10
C GLY A 492 -14.23 16.78 -10.45
N SER A 493 -13.80 17.34 -9.32
CA SER A 493 -12.73 16.79 -8.48
C SER A 493 -13.23 16.07 -7.23
N ILE A 494 -14.52 15.68 -7.17
CA ILE A 494 -15.17 15.14 -5.95
C ILE A 494 -14.41 13.94 -5.40
N PHE A 495 -13.95 13.06 -6.29
CA PHE A 495 -13.28 11.81 -5.92
C PHE A 495 -11.76 11.84 -6.17
N ALA A 496 -11.18 13.01 -6.44
CA ALA A 496 -9.75 13.14 -6.67
C ALA A 496 -8.97 12.82 -5.38
N GLY A 497 -7.99 11.91 -5.46
CA GLY A 497 -7.16 11.51 -4.32
C GLY A 497 -7.81 10.55 -3.32
N LEU A 498 -9.04 10.09 -3.56
CA LEU A 498 -9.66 9.05 -2.72
C LEU A 498 -9.14 7.66 -3.09
N ARG A 499 -8.79 6.86 -2.08
CA ARG A 499 -8.31 5.48 -2.24
C ARG A 499 -9.44 4.52 -2.61
N GLU A 500 -9.12 3.45 -3.32
CA GLU A 500 -9.99 2.26 -3.32
C GLU A 500 -9.96 1.69 -1.89
N GLY A 501 -11.13 1.35 -1.35
CA GLY A 501 -11.27 0.97 0.07
C GLY A 501 -11.61 2.09 1.06
N SER A 502 -11.62 3.38 0.65
CA SER A 502 -12.12 4.45 1.53
C SER A 502 -13.65 4.40 1.68
N MET A 503 -14.22 4.88 2.80
CA MET A 503 -15.69 4.94 2.95
C MET A 503 -16.32 5.92 1.95
N GLU A 504 -15.61 6.99 1.66
CA GLU A 504 -15.99 8.03 0.69
C GLU A 504 -16.09 7.44 -0.72
N TRP A 505 -15.32 6.40 -1.04
CA TRP A 505 -15.41 5.73 -2.34
C TRP A 505 -16.81 5.18 -2.64
N ARG A 506 -17.48 4.57 -1.64
CA ARG A 506 -18.80 3.93 -1.79
C ARG A 506 -19.94 4.68 -1.11
N SER A 507 -19.73 5.97 -0.92
CA SER A 507 -20.69 6.90 -0.34
C SER A 507 -21.81 7.28 -1.30
N SER A 508 -21.73 6.91 -2.58
CA SER A 508 -22.75 7.17 -3.61
C SER A 508 -22.89 6.01 -4.60
N VAL A 509 -24.13 5.60 -4.84
CA VAL A 509 -24.53 4.56 -5.79
C VAL A 509 -25.62 5.12 -6.72
N PHE A 510 -25.40 4.93 -8.01
CA PHE A 510 -26.31 5.28 -9.10
C PHE A 510 -26.87 3.98 -9.69
N LEU A 511 -28.19 3.80 -9.66
CA LEU A 511 -28.87 2.64 -10.24
C LEU A 511 -29.67 3.08 -11.46
N PHE A 512 -29.43 2.42 -12.59
CA PHE A 512 -30.08 2.70 -13.87
C PHE A 512 -31.05 1.58 -14.22
N LEU A 513 -32.32 1.94 -14.41
CA LEU A 513 -33.40 1.01 -14.76
C LEU A 513 -34.08 1.43 -16.07
N ALA A 514 -34.44 0.45 -16.90
CA ALA A 514 -35.23 0.67 -18.10
C ALA A 514 -36.59 1.30 -17.77
N LYS A 515 -36.92 2.43 -18.39
CA LYS A 515 -38.17 3.17 -18.17
C LYS A 515 -39.41 2.33 -18.47
N ALA A 516 -39.32 1.43 -19.45
CA ALA A 516 -40.39 0.50 -19.80
C ALA A 516 -40.75 -0.47 -18.66
N LYS A 517 -39.82 -0.73 -17.72
CA LYS A 517 -40.05 -1.57 -16.53
C LYS A 517 -40.69 -0.79 -15.37
N LEU A 518 -40.82 0.52 -15.49
CA LEU A 518 -41.33 1.41 -14.43
C LEU A 518 -42.79 1.76 -14.67
N THR A 519 -43.64 0.73 -14.73
CA THR A 519 -45.08 0.88 -15.00
C THR A 519 -45.91 0.14 -13.96
N GLY A 520 -47.19 0.53 -13.81
CA GLY A 520 -48.11 -0.12 -12.89
C GLY A 520 -47.64 -0.07 -11.43
N GLU A 521 -47.65 -1.21 -10.74
CA GLU A 521 -47.21 -1.30 -9.34
C GLU A 521 -45.69 -1.09 -9.14
N CYS A 522 -44.92 -0.95 -10.24
CA CYS A 522 -43.48 -0.73 -10.28
C CYS A 522 -43.10 0.67 -10.74
N GLU A 523 -44.02 1.65 -10.68
CA GLU A 523 -43.76 3.00 -11.19
C GLU A 523 -42.48 3.64 -10.61
N ASP A 524 -42.13 3.32 -9.37
CA ASP A 524 -40.90 3.79 -8.70
C ASP A 524 -39.74 2.81 -8.78
N GLY A 525 -39.81 1.82 -9.67
CA GLY A 525 -38.79 0.80 -9.85
C GLY A 525 -38.61 -0.14 -8.66
N ASN A 526 -39.43 0.04 -7.61
CA ASN A 526 -39.37 -0.74 -6.38
C ASN A 526 -37.95 -0.72 -5.75
N VAL A 527 -37.32 0.45 -5.82
CA VAL A 527 -35.97 0.69 -5.30
C VAL A 527 -36.05 1.00 -3.81
N VAL A 528 -35.37 0.20 -2.99
CA VAL A 528 -35.34 0.31 -1.54
C VAL A 528 -33.98 0.84 -1.12
N LYS A 529 -33.92 2.08 -0.66
CA LYS A 529 -32.74 2.62 0.03
C LYS A 529 -32.76 2.05 1.46
N LEU A 530 -31.80 1.19 1.77
CA LEU A 530 -31.85 0.38 2.98
C LEU A 530 -31.59 1.25 4.22
N THR A 531 -32.61 1.35 5.08
CA THR A 531 -32.54 1.96 6.41
C THR A 531 -33.03 0.94 7.43
N TYR A 532 -32.92 1.20 8.74
CA TYR A 532 -33.43 0.29 9.76
C TYR A 532 -34.94 0.02 9.69
N LEU A 533 -35.71 0.90 9.02
CA LEU A 533 -37.18 0.83 8.95
C LEU A 533 -37.70 0.49 7.56
N SER A 534 -36.83 0.22 6.59
CA SER A 534 -37.26 -0.11 5.23
C SER A 534 -38.00 -1.47 5.20
N GLU A 535 -38.86 -1.68 4.22
CA GLU A 535 -39.51 -2.98 4.00
C GLU A 535 -39.23 -3.40 2.56
N ILE A 536 -38.63 -4.56 2.37
CA ILE A 536 -38.37 -5.09 1.03
C ILE A 536 -39.64 -5.79 0.56
N ARG A 537 -40.13 -5.44 -0.63
CA ARG A 537 -41.33 -6.05 -1.21
C ARG A 537 -41.04 -6.44 -2.64
N ALA A 538 -41.10 -7.73 -2.99
CA ALA A 538 -40.75 -8.19 -4.33
C ALA A 538 -41.82 -9.09 -4.96
N SER A 539 -41.91 -9.07 -6.29
CA SER A 539 -42.66 -10.03 -7.11
C SER A 539 -41.91 -10.34 -8.40
N ALA A 540 -42.35 -11.35 -9.15
CA ALA A 540 -41.79 -11.69 -10.46
C ALA A 540 -41.86 -10.53 -11.46
N ASP A 541 -42.98 -9.81 -11.44
CA ASP A 541 -43.25 -8.67 -12.33
C ASP A 541 -42.59 -7.38 -11.83
N CYS A 542 -42.23 -7.34 -10.54
CA CYS A 542 -41.73 -6.17 -9.82
C CYS A 542 -40.58 -6.53 -8.87
N PRO A 543 -39.39 -6.83 -9.40
CA PRO A 543 -38.23 -7.10 -8.56
C PRO A 543 -37.92 -5.86 -7.70
N SER A 544 -37.42 -6.06 -6.49
CA SER A 544 -36.97 -4.99 -5.61
C SER A 544 -35.48 -4.78 -5.75
N PHE A 545 -35.03 -3.53 -5.92
CA PHE A 545 -33.61 -3.19 -5.98
C PHE A 545 -33.19 -2.56 -4.65
N VAL A 546 -32.41 -3.29 -3.87
CA VAL A 546 -31.93 -2.86 -2.56
C VAL A 546 -30.60 -2.17 -2.73
N LEU A 547 -30.53 -0.89 -2.34
CA LEU A 547 -29.32 -0.08 -2.34
C LEU A 547 -28.84 0.14 -0.91
N PHE A 548 -27.55 -0.10 -0.66
CA PHE A 548 -26.95 0.08 0.66
C PHE A 548 -25.57 0.75 0.55
N LEU A 549 -25.33 1.76 1.38
CA LEU A 549 -24.10 2.56 1.36
C LEU A 549 -23.16 2.21 2.50
N ALA A 550 -21.86 2.41 2.26
CA ALA A 550 -20.87 2.43 3.33
C ALA A 550 -21.05 3.67 4.22
N GLY A 551 -20.84 3.54 5.53
CA GLY A 551 -20.73 4.70 6.42
C GLY A 551 -22.02 5.44 6.77
N TYR A 552 -23.19 4.79 6.71
CA TYR A 552 -24.51 5.36 7.05
C TYR A 552 -24.63 5.68 8.56
N ASP A 553 -25.27 6.80 8.94
CA ASP A 553 -25.35 7.55 10.23
C ASP A 553 -25.06 6.85 11.59
N TYR A 554 -25.21 5.53 11.70
CA TYR A 554 -24.96 4.77 12.93
C TYR A 554 -23.78 3.78 12.83
N PHE A 555 -23.24 3.58 11.64
CA PHE A 555 -22.22 2.60 11.35
C PHE A 555 -21.05 3.25 10.61
N THR A 556 -19.88 3.30 11.24
CA THR A 556 -18.64 3.81 10.64
C THR A 556 -17.90 2.75 9.82
N THR A 557 -18.63 1.80 9.22
CA THR A 557 -18.03 0.67 8.51
C THR A 557 -18.03 0.89 6.99
N ILE A 558 -16.95 0.46 6.33
CA ILE A 558 -16.86 0.33 4.86
C ILE A 558 -17.74 -0.80 4.31
N CYS A 559 -18.34 -1.61 5.20
CA CYS A 559 -18.93 -2.90 4.89
C CYS A 559 -20.46 -2.81 4.90
N PRO A 560 -21.11 -2.69 3.74
CA PRO A 560 -22.56 -2.78 3.66
C PRO A 560 -23.00 -4.23 3.90
N ALA A 561 -23.08 -4.65 5.17
CA ALA A 561 -23.53 -5.96 5.60
C ALA A 561 -25.03 -5.97 5.92
N TRP A 562 -25.82 -6.75 5.18
CA TRP A 562 -27.26 -6.92 5.43
C TRP A 562 -27.74 -8.34 5.08
N GLY A 563 -28.93 -8.72 5.54
CA GLY A 563 -29.55 -10.01 5.25
C GLY A 563 -31.04 -10.02 5.58
N PHE A 564 -31.73 -11.12 5.34
CA PHE A 564 -33.13 -11.26 5.75
C PHE A 564 -33.25 -11.59 7.24
N ASP A 565 -34.27 -11.04 7.90
CA ASP A 565 -34.60 -11.39 9.27
C ASP A 565 -35.48 -12.64 9.30
N TYR A 566 -34.87 -13.78 9.62
CA TYR A 566 -35.52 -15.09 9.64
C TYR A 566 -36.59 -15.22 10.73
N GLU A 567 -36.50 -14.44 11.81
CA GLU A 567 -37.46 -14.53 12.91
C GLU A 567 -38.82 -13.94 12.51
N THR A 568 -38.82 -13.04 11.54
CA THR A 568 -40.00 -12.27 11.15
C THR A 568 -40.40 -12.49 9.69
N THR A 569 -39.52 -13.00 8.84
CA THR A 569 -39.79 -13.26 7.42
C THR A 569 -40.39 -14.66 7.23
N THR A 570 -41.62 -14.73 6.72
CA THR A 570 -42.28 -16.00 6.36
C THR A 570 -42.47 -16.11 4.86
N ILE A 571 -41.71 -17.00 4.22
CA ILE A 571 -41.87 -17.31 2.79
C ILE A 571 -43.01 -18.34 2.63
N PRO A 572 -44.05 -18.06 1.83
CA PRO A 572 -45.13 -19.03 1.58
C PRO A 572 -44.64 -20.30 0.87
N ALA A 573 -45.31 -21.43 1.09
CA ALA A 573 -44.92 -22.77 0.57
C ALA A 573 -44.62 -22.83 -0.94
N ASN A 574 -45.31 -22.02 -1.74
CA ASN A 574 -45.21 -22.02 -3.20
C ASN A 574 -44.40 -20.84 -3.74
N VAL A 575 -43.80 -20.04 -2.86
CA VAL A 575 -43.01 -18.87 -3.24
C VAL A 575 -41.53 -19.18 -3.13
N GLU A 576 -40.83 -18.77 -4.17
CA GLU A 576 -39.40 -18.80 -4.31
C GLU A 576 -38.91 -17.35 -4.31
N VAL A 577 -37.86 -17.06 -3.55
CA VAL A 577 -37.19 -15.75 -3.53
C VAL A 577 -35.79 -15.94 -4.07
N ASP A 578 -35.47 -15.25 -5.15
CA ASP A 578 -34.15 -15.28 -5.78
C ASP A 578 -33.43 -13.95 -5.54
N LEU A 579 -32.13 -14.06 -5.26
CA LEU A 579 -31.24 -12.93 -5.07
C LEU A 579 -30.24 -12.84 -6.21
N TYR A 580 -30.07 -11.63 -6.74
CA TYR A 580 -29.11 -11.34 -7.78
C TYR A 580 -28.27 -10.12 -7.43
N THR A 581 -27.03 -10.14 -7.85
CA THR A 581 -26.15 -8.98 -7.87
C THR A 581 -26.59 -8.05 -8.99
N VAL A 582 -26.74 -6.76 -8.69
CA VAL A 582 -26.90 -5.77 -9.77
C VAL A 582 -25.53 -5.57 -10.43
N GLN A 583 -25.45 -5.67 -11.75
CA GLN A 583 -24.18 -5.56 -12.45
C GLN A 583 -23.59 -4.15 -12.34
N ASN A 584 -22.27 -4.02 -12.20
CA ASN A 584 -21.59 -2.73 -12.34
C ASN A 584 -21.43 -2.44 -13.83
N GLY A 585 -21.75 -1.21 -14.29
CA GLY A 585 -21.65 -0.85 -15.69
C GLY A 585 -20.25 -0.94 -16.31
N LEU A 586 -19.17 -0.89 -15.50
CA LEU A 586 -17.79 -1.10 -15.93
C LEU A 586 -17.35 -2.57 -15.88
N VAL A 587 -17.92 -3.35 -14.96
CA VAL A 587 -17.47 -4.72 -14.67
C VAL A 587 -18.67 -5.66 -14.69
N PRO A 588 -18.86 -6.44 -15.76
CA PRO A 588 -19.92 -7.43 -15.81
C PRO A 588 -19.61 -8.57 -14.81
N VAL A 589 -20.66 -9.11 -14.19
CA VAL A 589 -20.56 -10.30 -13.34
C VAL A 589 -21.06 -11.51 -14.12
N ILE A 590 -20.18 -12.50 -14.29
CA ILE A 590 -20.42 -13.72 -15.08
C ILE A 590 -21.59 -14.55 -14.51
N ASN A 591 -21.76 -14.56 -13.18
CA ASN A 591 -22.89 -15.20 -12.52
C ASN A 591 -23.52 -14.26 -11.48
N PRO A 592 -24.57 -13.51 -11.84
CA PRO A 592 -25.18 -12.55 -10.93
C PRO A 592 -26.01 -13.22 -9.83
N HIS A 593 -26.43 -14.49 -10.00
CA HIS A 593 -27.26 -15.18 -9.00
C HIS A 593 -26.47 -15.44 -7.72
N ILE A 594 -27.04 -15.00 -6.59
CA ILE A 594 -26.44 -15.11 -5.25
C ILE A 594 -26.96 -16.36 -4.56
N ASP A 595 -28.28 -16.43 -4.31
CA ASP A 595 -28.92 -17.58 -3.68
C ASP A 595 -30.44 -17.56 -3.91
N LYS A 596 -31.09 -18.66 -3.50
CA LYS A 596 -32.50 -18.94 -3.67
C LYS A 596 -33.11 -19.50 -2.39
N TYR A 597 -34.25 -18.93 -1.99
CA TYR A 597 -35.00 -19.29 -0.79
C TYR A 597 -36.37 -19.85 -1.11
N THR A 598 -36.83 -20.75 -0.25
CA THR A 598 -38.16 -21.34 -0.31
C THR A 598 -38.69 -21.51 1.11
N HIS A 599 -39.96 -21.87 1.25
CA HIS A 599 -40.53 -22.18 2.56
C HIS A 599 -39.76 -23.26 3.37
N HIS A 600 -39.19 -24.26 2.69
CA HIS A 600 -38.39 -25.33 3.31
C HIS A 600 -36.95 -24.92 3.61
N ARG A 601 -36.51 -23.79 3.05
CA ARG A 601 -35.17 -23.23 3.16
C ARG A 601 -35.32 -21.76 3.51
N GLN A 602 -35.81 -21.49 4.73
CA GLN A 602 -35.89 -20.13 5.25
C GLN A 602 -34.49 -19.53 5.32
N PRO A 603 -34.34 -18.22 5.01
CA PRO A 603 -33.04 -17.58 5.04
C PRO A 603 -32.53 -17.67 6.48
N PRO A 604 -31.36 -18.25 6.75
CA PRO A 604 -30.74 -18.09 8.05
C PRO A 604 -30.25 -16.65 8.29
N THR A 605 -29.56 -16.39 9.41
CA THR A 605 -28.79 -15.15 9.62
C THR A 605 -27.73 -15.01 8.52
N GLU A 606 -28.07 -14.36 7.42
CA GLU A 606 -27.21 -14.19 6.25
C GLU A 606 -26.51 -12.85 6.24
N ILE A 607 -25.36 -12.81 5.57
CA ILE A 607 -24.56 -11.61 5.45
C ILE A 607 -24.18 -11.43 3.98
N PHE A 608 -24.88 -10.50 3.34
CA PHE A 608 -24.52 -9.97 2.03
C PHE A 608 -23.68 -8.73 2.25
N LEU A 609 -22.42 -8.78 1.80
CA LEU A 609 -21.54 -7.62 1.76
C LEU A 609 -21.70 -6.96 0.39
N ARG A 610 -22.82 -6.29 0.10
CA ARG A 610 -23.10 -5.77 -1.26
C ARG A 610 -23.79 -4.42 -1.21
N ASN A 611 -23.35 -3.50 -2.07
CA ASN A 611 -23.96 -2.18 -2.20
C ASN A 611 -25.28 -2.18 -3.00
N ALA A 612 -25.48 -3.14 -3.91
CA ALA A 612 -26.70 -3.25 -4.72
C ALA A 612 -27.09 -4.72 -4.97
N VAL A 613 -28.34 -5.06 -4.66
CA VAL A 613 -28.92 -6.40 -4.83
C VAL A 613 -30.31 -6.30 -5.42
N MET A 614 -30.63 -7.17 -6.38
CA MET A 614 -31.97 -7.35 -6.91
C MET A 614 -32.61 -8.57 -6.22
N VAL A 615 -33.78 -8.36 -5.63
CA VAL A 615 -34.61 -9.39 -5.00
C VAL A 615 -35.82 -9.62 -5.89
N THR A 616 -36.04 -10.85 -6.34
CA THR A 616 -37.24 -11.21 -7.10
C THR A 616 -37.91 -12.44 -6.50
N THR A 617 -39.14 -12.69 -6.90
CA THR A 617 -39.85 -13.92 -6.51
C THR A 617 -40.47 -14.58 -7.73
N ASN A 618 -40.88 -15.84 -7.59
CA ASN A 618 -41.67 -16.51 -8.63
C ASN A 618 -43.18 -16.16 -8.58
N SER A 619 -43.63 -15.32 -7.65
CA SER A 619 -45.04 -14.94 -7.51
C SER A 619 -45.36 -13.72 -8.37
N THR A 620 -46.40 -13.81 -9.20
CA THR A 620 -46.90 -12.67 -9.99
C THR A 620 -47.91 -11.83 -9.21
N GLY A 621 -48.05 -10.56 -9.57
CA GLY A 621 -48.95 -9.62 -8.90
C GLY A 621 -48.42 -9.11 -7.56
N LYS A 622 -49.13 -9.42 -6.45
CA LYS A 622 -48.89 -8.80 -5.14
C LYS A 622 -47.47 -9.06 -4.65
N ARG A 623 -46.73 -7.98 -4.38
CA ARG A 623 -45.39 -8.03 -3.80
C ARG A 623 -45.39 -8.66 -2.40
N LEU A 624 -44.52 -9.63 -2.18
CA LEU A 624 -44.32 -10.31 -0.90
C LEU A 624 -43.42 -9.45 0.00
N PRO A 625 -43.83 -9.13 1.23
CA PRO A 625 -42.97 -8.44 2.18
C PRO A 625 -41.90 -9.38 2.73
N LEU A 626 -40.67 -8.89 2.77
CA LEU A 626 -39.47 -9.56 3.24
C LEU A 626 -38.80 -8.64 4.25
N ASN A 627 -38.73 -9.06 5.51
CA ASN A 627 -38.08 -8.25 6.54
C ASN A 627 -36.57 -8.43 6.44
N HIS A 628 -35.83 -7.34 6.63
CA HIS A 628 -34.38 -7.35 6.58
C HIS A 628 -33.76 -6.97 7.92
N LYS A 629 -32.47 -7.28 8.04
CA LYS A 629 -31.62 -6.88 9.15
C LYS A 629 -30.33 -6.31 8.60
N ILE A 630 -29.90 -5.19 9.18
CA ILE A 630 -28.60 -4.58 8.90
C ILE A 630 -27.63 -5.02 9.99
N PHE A 631 -26.42 -5.41 9.62
CA PHE A 631 -25.37 -5.80 10.55
C PHE A 631 -24.37 -4.66 10.72
N ALA A 632 -24.05 -4.37 11.98
CA ALA A 632 -23.00 -3.45 12.37
C ALA A 632 -21.68 -4.21 12.48
N SER A 633 -20.57 -3.61 12.03
CA SER A 633 -19.25 -4.02 12.52
C SER A 633 -18.94 -3.26 13.82
N ASP A 634 -18.45 -3.98 14.83
CA ASP A 634 -18.13 -3.41 16.15
C ASP A 634 -16.76 -2.71 16.20
N GLU A 635 -15.97 -2.72 15.12
CA GLU A 635 -14.58 -2.22 15.14
C GLU A 635 -14.37 -0.91 14.36
N THR A 636 -13.50 -0.05 14.91
CA THR A 636 -13.08 1.24 14.35
C THR A 636 -12.04 1.13 13.24
N ASN A 637 -11.67 -0.08 12.82
CA ASN A 637 -10.63 -0.26 11.81
C ASN A 637 -11.22 0.01 10.42
N LEU A 638 -10.93 1.20 9.88
CA LEU A 638 -11.60 1.77 8.70
C LEU A 638 -11.38 0.98 7.40
N GLN A 639 -10.51 -0.02 7.38
CA GLN A 639 -10.14 -0.78 6.18
C GLN A 639 -10.56 -2.26 6.19
N ARG A 640 -11.09 -2.79 7.31
CA ARG A 640 -11.43 -4.23 7.42
C ARG A 640 -12.84 -4.45 7.93
N CYS A 641 -13.55 -5.38 7.30
CA CYS A 641 -14.87 -5.80 7.73
C CYS A 641 -14.78 -6.90 8.80
N THR A 642 -14.89 -6.56 10.08
CA THR A 642 -14.99 -7.57 11.16
C THR A 642 -16.46 -7.87 11.47
N LEU A 643 -16.85 -9.13 11.36
CA LEU A 643 -18.22 -9.59 11.62
C LEU A 643 -18.20 -10.81 12.56
N ASP A 644 -18.86 -10.68 13.70
CA ASP A 644 -18.96 -11.72 14.71
C ASP A 644 -20.33 -12.42 14.63
N ASN A 645 -20.33 -13.75 14.62
CA ASN A 645 -21.54 -14.55 14.74
C ASN A 645 -21.41 -15.65 15.81
N TYR A 646 -22.48 -15.90 16.53
CA TYR A 646 -22.53 -16.85 17.63
C TYR A 646 -23.38 -18.06 17.25
N VAL A 647 -22.76 -19.23 17.25
CA VAL A 647 -23.45 -20.49 17.02
C VAL A 647 -24.20 -20.88 18.29
N ARG A 648 -25.53 -20.81 18.21
CA ARG A 648 -26.44 -21.36 19.22
C ARG A 648 -26.50 -22.89 19.09
N PRO A 649 -26.87 -23.63 20.16
CA PRO A 649 -26.92 -25.11 20.19
C PRO A 649 -27.96 -25.78 19.26
N GLN A 650 -28.42 -25.10 18.21
CA GLN A 650 -29.32 -25.62 17.20
C GLN A 650 -28.57 -25.69 15.87
N ASN A 651 -29.00 -26.57 14.96
CA ASN A 651 -28.46 -26.59 13.62
C ASN A 651 -28.66 -25.21 12.97
N PHE A 652 -27.59 -24.62 12.46
CA PHE A 652 -27.67 -23.38 11.70
C PHE A 652 -26.95 -23.57 10.38
N THR A 653 -27.52 -22.99 9.33
CA THR A 653 -26.83 -22.73 8.07
C THR A 653 -26.64 -21.23 7.96
N THR A 654 -25.69 -20.69 7.21
CA THR A 654 -25.61 -19.27 6.83
C THR A 654 -24.86 -19.14 5.52
N LEU A 655 -25.18 -18.12 4.73
CA LEU A 655 -24.45 -17.74 3.53
C LEU A 655 -23.66 -16.45 3.80
N ILE A 656 -22.37 -16.50 3.47
CA ILE A 656 -21.51 -15.32 3.36
C ILE A 656 -21.26 -15.11 1.88
N SER A 657 -21.67 -13.94 1.36
CA SER A 657 -21.42 -13.54 -0.02
C SER A 657 -20.65 -12.24 -0.04
N SER A 658 -19.44 -12.24 -0.62
CA SER A 658 -18.65 -11.02 -0.78
C SER A 658 -19.16 -10.16 -1.93
N ASP A 659 -18.84 -8.86 -1.88
CA ASP A 659 -19.08 -7.95 -2.99
C ASP A 659 -18.10 -8.28 -4.12
N PRO A 660 -18.54 -8.54 -5.37
CA PRO A 660 -17.63 -8.67 -6.50
C PRO A 660 -16.92 -7.35 -6.80
N TYR A 661 -17.52 -6.22 -6.44
CA TYR A 661 -16.99 -4.87 -6.66
C TYR A 661 -16.35 -4.29 -5.39
N GLY A 662 -16.17 -5.10 -4.35
CA GLY A 662 -15.83 -4.55 -3.05
C GLY A 662 -15.44 -5.49 -1.89
N VAL A 663 -14.85 -4.82 -0.89
CA VAL A 663 -14.20 -5.32 0.32
C VAL A 663 -12.90 -6.05 -0.03
N GLU A 664 -11.80 -5.31 0.15
CA GLU A 664 -10.44 -5.81 -0.01
C GLU A 664 -10.10 -6.81 1.09
N GLU A 665 -10.61 -6.61 2.32
CA GLU A 665 -10.45 -7.58 3.41
C GLU A 665 -11.69 -7.69 4.30
N PHE A 666 -12.11 -8.92 4.59
CA PHE A 666 -13.04 -9.19 5.68
C PHE A 666 -12.53 -10.27 6.62
N ASP A 667 -13.04 -10.23 7.84
CA ASP A 667 -12.76 -11.14 8.91
C ASP A 667 -14.06 -11.56 9.58
N TYR A 668 -14.46 -12.79 9.33
CA TYR A 668 -15.68 -13.36 9.84
C TYR A 668 -15.39 -14.36 10.94
N VAL A 669 -15.90 -14.10 12.14
CA VAL A 669 -15.63 -14.93 13.32
C VAL A 669 -16.89 -15.68 13.73
N VAL A 670 -16.82 -17.01 13.68
CA VAL A 670 -17.86 -17.90 14.19
C VAL A 670 -17.44 -18.42 15.56
N LYS A 671 -18.17 -18.03 16.61
CA LYS A 671 -17.91 -18.46 18.01
C LYS A 671 -18.94 -19.51 18.43
N ALA A 672 -18.48 -20.65 18.94
CA ALA A 672 -19.35 -21.69 19.46
C ALA A 672 -19.71 -21.39 20.94
N LEU A 673 -20.99 -21.20 21.26
CA LEU A 673 -21.43 -20.95 22.65
C LEU A 673 -21.37 -22.21 23.53
N THR A 674 -21.50 -23.36 22.92
CA THR A 674 -21.33 -24.70 23.50
C THR A 674 -20.40 -25.50 22.59
N THR A 675 -19.77 -26.57 23.07
CA THR A 675 -18.97 -27.45 22.19
C THR A 675 -19.88 -28.03 21.11
N HIS A 676 -19.71 -27.58 19.86
CA HIS A 676 -20.37 -28.15 18.70
C HIS A 676 -19.49 -29.26 18.13
N ASP A 677 -20.12 -30.32 17.63
CA ASP A 677 -19.37 -31.46 17.11
C ASP A 677 -18.73 -31.13 15.76
N THR A 678 -19.44 -30.41 14.88
CA THR A 678 -18.95 -30.07 13.54
C THR A 678 -19.52 -28.75 12.99
N ILE A 679 -18.69 -27.98 12.29
CA ILE A 679 -19.10 -26.95 11.32
C ILE A 679 -18.50 -27.32 9.96
N THR A 680 -19.34 -27.30 8.93
CA THR A 680 -18.97 -27.51 7.53
C THR A 680 -19.07 -26.18 6.81
N VAL A 681 -18.07 -25.83 6.01
CA VAL A 681 -18.06 -24.64 5.16
C VAL A 681 -17.92 -25.11 3.73
N ASP A 682 -19.00 -25.01 2.96
CA ASP A 682 -19.03 -25.28 1.53
C ASP A 682 -18.67 -24.01 0.77
N ILE A 683 -17.57 -24.05 0.01
CA ILE A 683 -17.00 -22.89 -0.69
C ILE A 683 -17.23 -23.07 -2.18
N GLU A 684 -17.91 -22.10 -2.80
CA GLU A 684 -18.04 -22.06 -4.26
C GLU A 684 -16.68 -21.82 -4.94
N PRO A 685 -16.46 -22.30 -6.17
CA PRO A 685 -15.19 -22.11 -6.87
C PRO A 685 -14.77 -20.64 -6.95
N TYR A 686 -13.51 -20.35 -6.60
CA TYR A 686 -12.89 -19.03 -6.71
C TYR A 686 -11.46 -19.14 -7.23
N SER A 687 -10.84 -18.00 -7.54
CA SER A 687 -9.46 -17.94 -8.05
C SER A 687 -8.46 -17.57 -6.93
N ASP A 688 -7.50 -18.44 -6.65
CA ASP A 688 -6.40 -18.18 -5.71
C ASP A 688 -5.44 -17.06 -6.17
N LEU A 689 -5.51 -16.70 -7.45
CA LEU A 689 -4.82 -15.52 -8.00
C LEU A 689 -5.47 -14.22 -7.54
N CYS A 690 -6.77 -14.26 -7.26
CA CYS A 690 -7.57 -13.09 -6.93
C CYS A 690 -7.92 -12.97 -5.46
N ILE A 691 -7.96 -14.09 -4.76
CA ILE A 691 -8.43 -14.18 -3.38
C ILE A 691 -7.41 -14.95 -2.56
N GLU A 692 -7.11 -14.44 -1.38
CA GLU A 692 -6.50 -15.17 -0.28
C GLU A 692 -7.57 -15.44 0.78
N LEU A 693 -7.78 -16.71 1.10
CA LEU A 693 -8.79 -17.15 2.05
C LEU A 693 -8.13 -17.99 3.14
N ILE A 694 -8.16 -17.52 4.38
CA ILE A 694 -7.50 -18.17 5.52
C ILE A 694 -8.56 -18.53 6.56
N PHE A 695 -8.62 -19.81 6.91
CA PHE A 695 -9.42 -20.30 8.03
C PHE A 695 -8.52 -20.55 9.22
N VAL A 696 -8.83 -19.97 10.38
CA VAL A 696 -8.15 -20.26 11.64
C VAL A 696 -9.17 -20.85 12.62
N SER A 697 -8.99 -22.12 12.96
CA SER A 697 -9.81 -22.80 13.95
C SER A 697 -9.08 -22.90 15.27
N THR A 698 -9.73 -22.50 16.37
CA THR A 698 -9.22 -22.68 17.73
C THR A 698 -10.06 -23.73 18.45
N ASN A 699 -9.39 -24.52 19.29
CA ASN A 699 -10.01 -25.52 20.14
C ASN A 699 -9.40 -25.39 21.54
N PRO A 700 -10.18 -25.40 22.62
CA PRO A 700 -9.65 -25.23 23.98
C PRO A 700 -8.67 -26.34 24.40
N LYS A 701 -8.62 -27.47 23.68
CA LYS A 701 -7.76 -28.63 23.97
C LYS A 701 -6.65 -28.87 22.93
N ARG A 702 -6.57 -28.08 21.85
CA ARG A 702 -5.58 -28.26 20.77
C ARG A 702 -5.00 -26.92 20.33
N PRO A 703 -3.74 -26.89 19.84
CA PRO A 703 -3.20 -25.69 19.18
C PRO A 703 -4.12 -25.22 18.05
N ALA A 704 -4.12 -23.92 17.78
CA ALA A 704 -4.84 -23.37 16.63
C ALA A 704 -4.34 -24.01 15.33
N SER A 705 -5.26 -24.30 14.43
CA SER A 705 -4.95 -24.82 13.09
C SER A 705 -5.39 -23.82 12.03
N SER A 706 -4.54 -23.58 11.03
CA SER A 706 -4.86 -22.75 9.88
C SER A 706 -4.99 -23.57 8.59
N LEU A 707 -5.87 -23.13 7.69
CA LEU A 707 -5.96 -23.59 6.30
C LEU A 707 -5.95 -22.37 5.40
N THR A 708 -5.11 -22.37 4.37
CA THR A 708 -5.01 -21.28 3.39
C THR A 708 -5.48 -21.77 2.03
N ASN A 709 -6.31 -20.96 1.39
CA ASN A 709 -6.99 -21.19 0.11
C ASN A 709 -7.66 -22.56 -0.01
N PRO A 710 -8.54 -22.95 0.94
CA PRO A 710 -9.30 -24.18 0.78
C PRO A 710 -10.34 -24.06 -0.33
N HIS A 711 -10.61 -25.17 -1.01
CA HIS A 711 -11.63 -25.30 -2.05
C HIS A 711 -12.64 -26.39 -1.68
N GLY A 712 -13.89 -26.25 -2.12
CA GLY A 712 -14.95 -27.22 -1.81
C GLY A 712 -15.40 -27.17 -0.35
N SER A 713 -15.57 -28.32 0.29
CA SER A 713 -16.10 -28.41 1.67
C SER A 713 -15.00 -28.56 2.72
N VAL A 714 -14.99 -27.69 3.71
CA VAL A 714 -14.08 -27.74 4.87
C VAL A 714 -14.85 -28.08 6.13
N VAL A 715 -14.42 -29.10 6.88
CA VAL A 715 -15.09 -29.53 8.12
C VAL A 715 -14.18 -29.29 9.32
N PHE A 716 -14.67 -28.53 10.30
CA PHE A 716 -14.01 -28.33 11.59
C PHE A 716 -14.80 -29.02 12.70
N SER A 717 -14.14 -29.89 13.47
CA SER A 717 -14.77 -30.59 14.60
C SER A 717 -14.28 -30.09 15.94
N ASN A 718 -15.15 -30.09 16.95
CA ASN A 718 -14.82 -29.68 18.33
C ASN A 718 -14.18 -28.29 18.44
N PHE A 719 -14.61 -27.32 17.65
CA PHE A 719 -14.05 -25.96 17.64
C PHE A 719 -14.66 -25.08 18.75
N SER A 720 -13.89 -24.13 19.27
CA SER A 720 -14.42 -22.98 20.04
C SER A 720 -14.68 -21.78 19.14
N GLN A 721 -13.83 -21.59 18.13
CA GLN A 721 -13.93 -20.47 17.20
C GLN A 721 -13.39 -20.91 15.84
N VAL A 722 -14.06 -20.48 14.77
CA VAL A 722 -13.53 -20.50 13.41
C VAL A 722 -13.51 -19.06 12.92
N ARG A 723 -12.33 -18.57 12.57
CA ARG A 723 -12.10 -17.25 11.98
C ARG A 723 -11.86 -17.44 10.48
N ILE A 724 -12.58 -16.73 9.64
CA ILE A 724 -12.49 -16.78 8.18
C ILE A 724 -12.01 -15.40 7.73
N MET A 725 -10.75 -15.33 7.33
CA MET A 725 -10.12 -14.12 6.83
C MET A 725 -10.10 -14.20 5.31
N PHE A 726 -10.65 -13.19 4.67
CA PHE A 726 -10.62 -13.03 3.22
C PHE A 726 -9.82 -11.78 2.90
N SER A 727 -8.94 -11.88 1.92
CA SER A 727 -8.28 -10.74 1.29
C SER A 727 -8.37 -10.88 -0.23
N ARG A 728 -8.70 -9.81 -0.92
CA ARG A 728 -8.70 -9.74 -2.38
C ARG A 728 -7.38 -9.15 -2.83
N LYS A 729 -6.67 -9.87 -3.69
CA LYS A 729 -5.42 -9.41 -4.29
C LYS A 729 -5.74 -8.37 -5.37
N SER A 730 -4.92 -7.33 -5.44
CA SER A 730 -4.92 -6.32 -6.50
C SER A 730 -4.31 -6.88 -7.80
N HIS A 731 -4.97 -7.87 -8.40
CA HIS A 731 -4.54 -8.47 -9.67
C HIS A 731 -5.55 -8.15 -10.79
N ILE A 732 -5.02 -7.81 -11.97
CA ILE A 732 -5.77 -7.53 -13.20
C ILE A 732 -6.75 -8.66 -13.51
N GLY A 733 -8.00 -8.32 -13.83
CA GLY A 733 -9.06 -9.28 -14.19
C GLY A 733 -9.76 -9.95 -13.00
N CYS A 734 -9.35 -9.68 -11.76
CA CYS A 734 -9.97 -10.31 -10.60
C CYS A 734 -11.41 -9.86 -10.37
N SER A 735 -11.81 -8.65 -10.75
CA SER A 735 -13.19 -8.20 -10.63
C SER A 735 -14.20 -9.08 -11.38
N LEU A 736 -13.80 -9.76 -12.46
CA LEU A 736 -14.64 -10.64 -13.30
C LEU A 736 -14.97 -12.01 -12.65
N TYR A 737 -14.18 -12.47 -11.67
CA TYR A 737 -14.25 -13.84 -11.11
C TYR A 737 -14.61 -13.92 -9.62
N SER A 738 -14.96 -12.81 -8.95
CA SER A 738 -14.61 -12.68 -7.52
C SER A 738 -15.70 -12.43 -6.46
N PRO A 739 -17.01 -12.70 -6.63
CA PRO A 739 -17.81 -12.96 -5.44
C PRO A 739 -17.39 -14.31 -4.86
N ILE A 740 -16.96 -14.36 -3.60
CA ILE A 740 -16.86 -15.62 -2.86
C ILE A 740 -18.20 -15.87 -2.17
N ASN A 741 -18.77 -17.03 -2.42
CA ASN A 741 -19.95 -17.52 -1.72
C ASN A 741 -19.53 -18.70 -0.84
N MET A 742 -19.77 -18.59 0.46
CA MET A 742 -19.48 -19.64 1.44
C MET A 742 -20.74 -19.97 2.21
N ARG A 743 -21.14 -21.25 2.18
CA ARG A 743 -22.26 -21.76 2.96
C ARG A 743 -21.73 -22.48 4.19
N LEU A 744 -21.97 -21.92 5.36
CA LEU A 744 -21.58 -22.52 6.62
C LEU A 744 -22.78 -23.29 7.17
N SER A 745 -22.57 -24.53 7.61
CA SER A 745 -23.58 -25.34 8.28
C SER A 745 -22.98 -25.97 9.53
N ALA A 746 -23.51 -25.69 10.72
CA ALA A 746 -23.14 -26.43 11.92
C ALA A 746 -24.27 -27.34 12.37
N VAL A 747 -23.87 -28.52 12.82
CA VAL A 747 -24.76 -29.53 13.39
C VAL A 747 -24.49 -29.58 14.88
N ALA A 748 -25.54 -29.38 15.69
CA ALA A 748 -25.44 -29.56 17.12
C ALA A 748 -25.13 -31.02 17.41
N GLY A 749 -24.07 -31.26 18.18
CA GLY A 749 -23.76 -32.60 18.65
C GLY A 749 -24.94 -33.13 19.45
N VAL A 750 -25.54 -34.23 18.99
CA VAL A 750 -26.52 -34.94 19.82
C VAL A 750 -25.72 -35.41 21.02
N THR A 751 -25.91 -34.76 22.17
CA THR A 751 -25.43 -35.28 23.44
C THR A 751 -26.18 -36.58 23.67
N THR A 752 -25.68 -37.67 23.09
CA THR A 752 -26.08 -39.01 23.47
C THR A 752 -25.60 -39.15 24.91
N THR A 753 -26.52 -38.91 25.85
CA THR A 753 -26.41 -39.36 27.23
C THR A 753 -26.35 -40.88 27.19
N THR A 754 -25.17 -41.41 26.87
CA THR A 754 -24.86 -42.83 27.06
C THR A 754 -24.88 -43.05 28.57
N SER A 755 -26.03 -43.49 29.09
CA SER A 755 -26.08 -44.16 30.39
C SER A 755 -25.16 -45.36 30.29
N SER A 756 -24.01 -45.28 30.96
CA SER A 756 -23.06 -46.37 31.05
C SER A 756 -23.67 -47.55 31.81
N THR A 757 -24.24 -48.52 31.09
CA THR A 757 -24.30 -49.90 31.56
C THR A 757 -23.08 -50.62 31.01
N SER A 758 -22.16 -50.90 31.93
CA SER A 758 -20.99 -51.73 31.71
C SER A 758 -21.40 -53.09 31.14
N SER A 759 -21.03 -53.38 29.90
CA SER A 759 -20.91 -54.76 29.43
C SER A 759 -19.67 -54.89 28.56
N SER A 760 -18.92 -55.93 28.88
CA SER A 760 -17.57 -56.25 28.45
C SER A 760 -17.51 -56.53 26.95
N ALA A 761 -16.63 -55.85 26.23
CA ALA A 761 -16.34 -56.17 24.83
C ALA A 761 -15.30 -57.30 24.75
N VAL A 762 -15.70 -58.39 24.09
CA VAL A 762 -14.86 -59.49 23.64
C VAL A 762 -14.33 -59.14 22.25
N LEU A 763 -13.03 -59.34 22.02
CA LEU A 763 -12.39 -59.25 20.71
C LEU A 763 -12.99 -60.28 19.74
N SER A 764 -13.28 -59.84 18.52
CA SER A 764 -13.21 -60.71 17.34
C SER A 764 -12.85 -59.88 16.11
N CYS A 765 -11.77 -60.28 15.43
CA CYS A 765 -11.47 -59.90 14.05
C CYS A 765 -12.24 -60.84 13.11
N PRO A 766 -12.51 -60.38 11.88
CA PRO A 766 -12.16 -61.24 10.75
C PRO A 766 -11.42 -60.51 9.64
N GLU A 767 -10.63 -61.33 8.94
CA GLU A 767 -9.83 -61.09 7.75
C GLU A 767 -10.67 -60.77 6.49
N GLU A 768 -10.02 -60.02 5.60
CA GLU A 768 -10.00 -60.10 4.12
C GLU A 768 -11.29 -60.01 3.28
N LEU A 769 -11.31 -59.02 2.36
CA LEU A 769 -11.17 -59.19 0.89
C LEU A 769 -11.71 -57.94 0.19
N PHE A 770 -10.92 -57.31 -0.69
CA PHE A 770 -11.32 -57.05 -2.08
C PHE A 770 -10.14 -56.53 -2.90
N THR A 771 -9.83 -57.31 -3.93
CA THR A 771 -9.03 -57.00 -5.11
C THR A 771 -9.75 -56.00 -6.02
N ASN A 772 -8.98 -55.17 -6.74
CA ASN A 772 -9.09 -54.92 -8.19
C ASN A 772 -7.96 -53.94 -8.59
N GLU A 773 -6.92 -54.45 -9.22
CA GLU A 773 -6.73 -54.53 -10.68
C GLU A 773 -6.48 -53.17 -11.35
N VAL A 774 -5.21 -53.03 -11.72
CA VAL A 774 -4.61 -52.02 -12.57
C VAL A 774 -4.97 -52.32 -14.02
N ASN A 775 -5.38 -51.30 -14.78
CA ASN A 775 -5.27 -51.35 -16.23
C ASN A 775 -4.90 -49.96 -16.80
N PRO A 776 -3.79 -49.81 -17.54
CA PRO A 776 -3.43 -48.59 -18.25
C PRO A 776 -3.83 -48.67 -19.73
N GLU A 777 -4.39 -47.61 -20.31
CA GLU A 777 -4.02 -47.11 -21.67
C GLU A 777 -4.90 -45.94 -22.17
N LYS A 778 -4.20 -44.90 -22.64
CA LYS A 778 -4.45 -44.04 -23.84
C LYS A 778 -5.74 -43.21 -23.97
N ARG A 779 -5.54 -41.88 -24.02
CA ARG A 779 -5.89 -40.96 -25.15
C ARG A 779 -5.37 -39.55 -24.84
N SER A 780 -4.26 -39.14 -25.45
CA SER A 780 -4.15 -38.34 -26.68
C SER A 780 -4.57 -36.87 -26.54
N VAL A 781 -3.54 -36.04 -26.41
CA VAL A 781 -3.52 -34.61 -26.73
C VAL A 781 -3.72 -34.41 -28.24
N ARG A 782 -4.47 -33.38 -28.63
CA ARG A 782 -4.35 -32.75 -29.95
C ARG A 782 -4.12 -31.25 -29.77
N TYR A 783 -3.19 -30.77 -30.60
CA TYR A 783 -2.93 -29.38 -30.95
C TYR A 783 -4.19 -28.66 -31.43
#